data_AF-A0A8X6GIX9-F1
#
_entry.id   AF-A0A8X6GIX9-F1
#
_cell.length_a   1.000
_cell.length_b   1.000
_cell.length_c   1.000
_cell.angle_alpha   90.00
_cell.angle_beta   90.00
_cell.angle_gamma   90.00
#
_symmetry.space_group_name_H-M   'P 1'
#
loop_
_entity.id
_entity.type
_entity.pdbx_description
1 polymer ?
#
loop_
_entity_poly.entity_id
_entity_poly.type
_entity_poly.pdbx_seq_one_letter_code
_entity_poly.pdbx_strand_id
1 'polypeptide(L)'
;MSSCNNESNNIKEGDYVIIKTESVLRLVELKNNKPQYLGKRKARFFAAVGQPYGSFFEIKTDGSLSKLKNPEEIENLLVKVDDYGEIKDNRSLTDTGESQKLTTSDIEAFKKQGLSGQEMVKKIVENSSSFQEKTAFAKEKYLRKKQKKYLNFVQVLKPNIRLLAEMYYMQGPLKICNLRIDSLSQMLAFCNVMSGGKYMIMDTVAGLLTASVLERLGINGCAVQLHMGSFSIHSHQQVIKALNISTELLESLLYNIDLKSVMSILQENRDEIMMEDFQDAHAYCDKHVKKGMAKAEKRDHVHKVKEILSAKNMDSLLVAVKNHPANVLQLLDFLSFSRPFAIFSMFQEPLVDCYVKLKSRGDIISLNISETWLRKYQVLPDRTHPCYSMSGTGGFLLSGIKTVDEKLTQKILSEARKQLEDVEEEVGLDSVCSKFQKSHLFEGLPEGKESADFPGEDNASDDEDNAKGGGYVEEIEISEEDQKAFEKFMPEDPSKRATLADIIKDKLTEKQTEIQTIFSDAGTLRGEELEKVTGLYKGVAKVLSKYRSGKIPLAFKAVPKFSNWEQILYLTEPDNWTAAAVYQATRLFSSGLKADMAQRFYNLILLPRLRDDIAECKMLNDHLYRALKKALFKPAAFYKGIIIPLCESGNCTLREAIIFGSVLSKCTIPILHSSAALLMISQLPYTGPSSIFMRVLIEKKYALPYPVIDGVVEHFLKFKNDDRQLPLQWHQCFLTFVQIYKNDLCVEQQRELLRLLTTHNHPHVTPEIRRELLCAITKDRKPSDPININ
;
A
#
# COMPACT_ATOMS: atom_id res chain seq x y z
N MET A 1 13.20 -24.91 -14.07
CA MET A 1 13.98 -25.23 -15.28
C MET A 1 15.41 -25.51 -14.86
N SER A 2 15.76 -26.79 -14.73
CA SER A 2 17.10 -27.25 -14.33
C SER A 2 17.69 -28.21 -15.35
N SER A 3 17.27 -28.08 -16.61
CA SER A 3 17.68 -29.02 -17.67
C SER A 3 17.46 -28.37 -19.03
N CYS A 4 18.39 -27.52 -19.43
CA CYS A 4 18.78 -27.25 -20.82
C CYS A 4 19.96 -26.27 -20.79
N ASN A 5 21.10 -26.75 -21.32
CA ASN A 5 22.42 -26.12 -21.47
C ASN A 5 23.46 -26.50 -20.41
N ASN A 6 24.14 -27.62 -20.71
CA ASN A 6 25.53 -27.90 -20.34
C ASN A 6 26.49 -26.91 -21.04
N GLU A 7 26.17 -25.61 -21.04
CA GLU A 7 27.19 -24.60 -21.19
C GLU A 7 27.97 -24.60 -19.89
N SER A 8 29.29 -24.73 -19.96
CA SER A 8 30.17 -24.61 -18.80
C SER A 8 29.70 -23.44 -17.95
N ASN A 9 29.41 -23.69 -16.66
CA ASN A 9 28.96 -22.67 -15.70
C ASN A 9 30.10 -21.67 -15.35
N ASN A 10 31.01 -21.47 -16.29
CA ASN A 10 32.19 -20.65 -16.20
C ASN A 10 31.88 -19.26 -16.74
N ILE A 11 32.51 -18.29 -16.10
CA ILE A 11 32.42 -16.88 -16.44
C ILE A 11 33.16 -16.63 -17.74
N LYS A 12 32.51 -15.98 -18.72
CA LYS A 12 33.11 -15.62 -20.00
C LYS A 12 33.54 -14.15 -20.02
N GLU A 13 34.45 -13.80 -20.92
CA GLU A 13 34.78 -12.39 -21.16
C GLU A 13 33.57 -11.66 -21.76
N GLY A 14 33.30 -10.45 -21.27
CA GLY A 14 32.11 -9.67 -21.66
C GLY A 14 30.87 -9.94 -20.82
N ASP A 15 30.85 -11.00 -20.00
CA ASP A 15 29.74 -11.28 -19.09
C ASP A 15 29.58 -10.16 -18.05
N TYR A 16 28.33 -9.83 -17.74
CA TYR A 16 27.98 -9.16 -16.51
C TYR A 16 27.98 -10.16 -15.34
N VAL A 17 28.54 -9.77 -14.21
CA VAL A 17 28.58 -10.58 -12.99
C VAL A 17 28.18 -9.74 -11.78
N ILE A 18 27.62 -10.39 -10.75
CA ILE A 18 27.32 -9.73 -9.48
C ILE A 18 28.44 -10.04 -8.49
N ILE A 19 29.17 -9.01 -8.11
CA ILE A 19 30.17 -9.10 -7.04
C ILE A 19 29.47 -8.89 -5.71
N LYS A 20 29.46 -9.95 -4.89
CA LYS A 20 28.87 -9.96 -3.55
C LYS A 20 29.95 -9.90 -2.49
N THR A 21 29.77 -8.94 -1.59
CA THR A 21 30.44 -8.86 -0.28
C THR A 21 29.38 -8.94 0.81
N GLU A 22 29.77 -8.96 2.09
CA GLU A 22 28.80 -8.89 3.19
C GLU A 22 27.93 -7.60 3.22
N SER A 23 28.37 -6.51 2.58
CA SER A 23 27.69 -5.21 2.65
C SER A 23 27.29 -4.63 1.31
N VAL A 24 27.82 -5.15 0.21
CA VAL A 24 27.65 -4.57 -1.13
C VAL A 24 27.39 -5.68 -2.13
N LEU A 25 26.33 -5.51 -2.90
CA LEU A 25 26.10 -6.17 -4.18
C LEU A 25 26.40 -5.16 -5.29
N ARG A 26 27.21 -5.54 -6.27
CA ARG A 26 27.55 -4.67 -7.39
C ARG A 26 27.60 -5.43 -8.70
N LEU A 27 26.93 -4.90 -9.72
CA LEU A 27 27.01 -5.38 -11.09
C LEU A 27 28.30 -4.89 -11.75
N VAL A 28 29.04 -5.80 -12.38
CA VAL A 28 30.30 -5.51 -13.07
C VAL A 28 30.30 -6.21 -14.42
N GLU A 29 30.61 -5.46 -15.49
CA GLU A 29 30.91 -6.03 -16.80
C GLU A 29 32.39 -6.44 -16.83
N LEU A 30 32.68 -7.70 -17.17
CA LEU A 30 34.04 -8.22 -17.23
C LEU A 30 34.68 -7.92 -18.59
N LYS A 31 35.00 -6.64 -18.79
CA LYS A 31 35.63 -6.13 -20.02
C LYS A 31 36.84 -5.24 -19.72
N ASN A 32 37.90 -5.38 -20.53
CA ASN A 32 39.09 -4.50 -20.55
C ASN A 32 39.92 -4.44 -19.25
N ASN A 33 39.80 -5.44 -18.35
CA ASN A 33 40.51 -5.50 -17.05
C ASN A 33 40.49 -4.18 -16.25
N LYS A 34 39.44 -3.38 -16.42
CA LYS A 34 39.34 -2.06 -15.80
C LYS A 34 39.12 -2.23 -14.30
N PRO A 35 39.86 -1.48 -13.47
CA PRO A 35 39.68 -1.55 -12.03
C PRO A 35 38.32 -0.94 -11.65
N GLN A 36 37.55 -1.69 -10.87
CA GLN A 36 36.23 -1.29 -10.38
C GLN A 36 36.31 -1.00 -8.88
N TYR A 37 35.52 -0.02 -8.43
CA TYR A 37 35.41 0.26 -7.01
C TYR A 37 34.43 -0.68 -6.33
N LEU A 38 34.69 -1.03 -5.08
CA LEU A 38 33.77 -1.69 -4.13
C LEU A 38 33.84 -0.89 -2.83
N GLY A 39 32.90 0.04 -2.64
CA GLY A 39 33.00 1.03 -1.56
C GLY A 39 34.26 1.88 -1.73
N LYS A 40 35.19 1.81 -0.76
CA LYS A 40 36.48 2.54 -0.80
C LYS A 40 37.62 1.77 -1.49
N ARG A 41 37.40 0.52 -1.88
CA ARG A 41 38.44 -0.37 -2.41
C ARG A 41 38.39 -0.43 -3.92
N LYS A 42 39.54 -0.63 -4.56
CA LYS A 42 39.70 -0.76 -6.01
C LYS A 42 40.17 -2.18 -6.31
N ALA A 43 39.48 -2.91 -7.19
CA ALA A 43 39.81 -4.29 -7.53
C ALA A 43 39.59 -4.56 -9.02
N ARG A 44 40.36 -5.49 -9.58
CA ARG A 44 40.26 -5.94 -10.98
C ARG A 44 39.63 -7.34 -11.02
N PHE A 45 38.47 -7.47 -11.66
CA PHE A 45 37.68 -8.70 -11.65
C PHE A 45 37.96 -9.66 -12.81
N PHE A 46 38.87 -9.30 -13.73
CA PHE A 46 39.15 -10.10 -14.93
C PHE A 46 39.71 -11.49 -14.60
N ALA A 47 40.39 -11.66 -13.48
CA ALA A 47 40.87 -12.98 -13.02
C ALA A 47 39.75 -13.97 -12.67
N ALA A 48 38.48 -13.51 -12.61
CA ALA A 48 37.33 -14.40 -12.45
C ALA A 48 36.91 -15.06 -13.78
N VAL A 49 37.35 -14.55 -14.94
CA VAL A 49 37.08 -15.16 -16.25
C VAL A 49 37.66 -16.58 -16.29
N GLY A 50 36.89 -17.53 -16.82
CA GLY A 50 37.21 -18.95 -16.85
C GLY A 50 36.92 -19.71 -15.55
N GLN A 51 36.57 -19.02 -14.45
CA GLN A 51 36.19 -19.66 -13.19
C GLN A 51 34.66 -19.88 -13.13
N PRO A 52 34.18 -20.89 -12.37
CA PRO A 52 32.75 -21.12 -12.24
C PRO A 52 32.05 -20.01 -11.44
N TYR A 53 30.81 -19.70 -11.82
CA TYR A 53 29.95 -18.83 -11.01
C TYR A 53 29.80 -19.38 -9.60
N GLY A 54 29.78 -18.50 -8.60
CA GLY A 54 29.80 -18.83 -7.18
C GLY A 54 31.19 -18.89 -6.56
N SER A 55 32.26 -18.83 -7.37
CA SER A 55 33.65 -18.83 -6.89
C SER A 55 33.94 -17.64 -5.96
N PHE A 56 34.80 -17.90 -4.98
CA PHE A 56 35.28 -16.90 -4.04
C PHE A 56 36.70 -16.47 -4.36
N PHE A 57 36.98 -15.20 -4.13
CA PHE A 57 38.29 -14.60 -4.37
C PHE A 57 38.66 -13.68 -3.23
N GLU A 58 39.94 -13.67 -2.85
CA GLU A 58 40.52 -12.66 -1.98
C GLU A 58 41.06 -11.50 -2.81
N ILE A 59 40.73 -10.26 -2.41
CA ILE A 59 41.29 -9.04 -2.97
C ILE A 59 42.61 -8.72 -2.27
N LYS A 60 43.72 -8.81 -3.02
CA LYS A 60 45.06 -8.44 -2.56
C LYS A 60 45.22 -6.92 -2.45
N THR A 61 46.29 -6.49 -1.79
CA THR A 61 46.62 -5.06 -1.56
C THR A 61 46.81 -4.26 -2.86
N ASP A 62 47.27 -4.90 -3.93
CA ASP A 62 47.43 -4.32 -5.27
C ASP A 62 46.12 -4.28 -6.10
N GLY A 63 45.02 -4.81 -5.54
CA GLY A 63 43.72 -4.92 -6.18
C GLY A 63 43.57 -6.10 -7.13
N SER A 64 44.54 -7.02 -7.18
CA SER A 64 44.41 -8.30 -7.88
C SER A 64 43.56 -9.30 -7.08
N LEU A 65 43.05 -10.33 -7.76
CA LEU A 65 42.24 -11.38 -7.14
C LEU A 65 43.02 -12.69 -7.09
N SER A 66 42.99 -13.35 -5.93
CA SER A 66 43.39 -14.76 -5.78
C SER A 66 42.18 -15.62 -5.50
N LYS A 67 41.98 -16.68 -6.30
CA LYS A 67 40.90 -17.64 -6.10
C LYS A 67 41.10 -18.40 -4.79
N LEU A 68 40.02 -18.54 -4.01
CA LEU A 68 39.96 -19.43 -2.85
C LEU A 68 39.47 -20.80 -3.32
N LYS A 69 40.07 -21.89 -2.83
CA LYS A 69 39.83 -23.24 -3.39
C LYS A 69 38.46 -23.77 -2.97
N ASN A 70 38.08 -23.60 -1.69
CA ASN A 70 36.82 -24.11 -1.13
C ASN A 70 36.05 -23.06 -0.32
N PRO A 71 34.70 -23.10 -0.28
CA PRO A 71 33.90 -22.25 0.62
C PRO A 71 34.23 -22.46 2.11
N GLU A 72 34.61 -23.67 2.50
CA GLU A 72 35.05 -24.02 3.86
C GLU A 72 36.34 -23.28 4.28
N GLU A 73 37.19 -22.90 3.32
CA GLU A 73 38.34 -22.04 3.64
C GLU A 73 37.86 -20.73 4.25
N ILE A 74 36.73 -20.17 3.81
CA ILE A 74 36.15 -18.94 4.38
C ILE A 74 35.73 -19.18 5.83
N GLU A 75 35.15 -20.34 6.14
CA GLU A 75 34.79 -20.68 7.51
C GLU A 75 36.02 -20.84 8.40
N ASN A 76 37.13 -21.36 7.85
CA ASN A 76 38.45 -21.36 8.48
C ASN A 76 39.08 -19.94 8.55
N LEU A 77 38.68 -19.01 7.67
CA LEU A 77 39.02 -17.59 7.75
C LEU A 77 38.29 -16.86 8.87
N LEU A 78 37.12 -17.35 9.29
CA LEU A 78 36.33 -16.77 10.34
C LEU A 78 36.83 -17.26 11.71
N VAL A 79 37.47 -16.37 12.47
CA VAL A 79 37.67 -16.55 13.92
C VAL A 79 36.31 -16.79 14.59
N LYS A 80 36.13 -17.96 15.20
CA LYS A 80 34.92 -18.34 15.95
C LYS A 80 35.10 -18.06 17.45
N VAL A 81 33.98 -18.05 18.16
CA VAL A 81 33.97 -18.04 19.63
C VAL A 81 33.67 -19.47 20.05
N ASP A 82 34.66 -20.14 20.61
CA ASP A 82 34.54 -21.56 21.00
C ASP A 82 33.88 -21.74 22.37
N ASP A 83 33.76 -20.65 23.15
CA ASP A 83 33.34 -20.67 24.54
C ASP A 83 31.97 -20.03 24.74
N TYR A 84 30.94 -20.87 24.62
CA TYR A 84 29.56 -20.56 25.05
C TYR A 84 29.25 -21.06 26.47
N GLY A 85 30.22 -21.71 27.14
CA GLY A 85 30.01 -22.38 28.43
C GLY A 85 30.08 -21.42 29.63
N GLU A 86 30.88 -20.36 29.55
CA GLU A 86 31.01 -19.39 30.65
C GLU A 86 29.96 -18.25 30.58
N ILE A 87 29.09 -18.18 31.59
CA ILE A 87 28.12 -17.08 31.77
C ILE A 87 28.87 -15.82 32.22
N LYS A 88 29.34 -15.03 31.26
CA LYS A 88 29.94 -13.69 31.49
C LYS A 88 28.88 -12.60 31.37
N ASP A 89 29.10 -11.44 31.97
CA ASP A 89 28.24 -10.25 31.88
C ASP A 89 29.08 -9.01 31.53
N ASN A 90 28.53 -8.11 30.73
CA ASN A 90 29.19 -6.90 30.25
C ASN A 90 29.05 -5.68 31.19
N ARG A 91 28.39 -5.82 32.35
CA ARG A 91 28.04 -4.69 33.25
C ARG A 91 29.23 -3.85 33.74
N SER A 92 30.42 -4.45 33.82
CA SER A 92 31.66 -3.81 34.29
C SER A 92 32.51 -3.21 33.17
N LEU A 93 32.10 -3.34 31.91
CA LEU A 93 32.85 -2.81 30.77
C LEU A 93 32.58 -1.32 30.60
N THR A 94 33.59 -0.49 30.83
CA THR A 94 33.56 0.96 30.55
C THR A 94 34.25 1.28 29.22
N ASP A 95 33.57 1.99 28.32
CA ASP A 95 34.15 2.41 27.03
C ASP A 95 34.95 3.72 27.20
N THR A 96 36.23 3.58 27.51
CA THR A 96 37.17 4.70 27.65
C THR A 96 37.88 5.06 26.34
N GLY A 97 37.62 4.35 25.24
CA GLY A 97 38.36 4.50 23.97
C GLY A 97 39.79 3.93 23.97
N GLU A 98 40.34 3.57 25.14
CA GLU A 98 41.71 3.05 25.32
C GLU A 98 41.80 1.52 25.27
N SER A 99 40.66 0.84 25.08
CA SER A 99 40.59 -0.63 25.13
C SER A 99 41.26 -1.36 23.96
N GLN A 100 41.72 -0.63 22.94
CA GLN A 100 42.50 -1.13 21.83
C GLN A 100 43.89 -0.49 21.85
N LYS A 101 44.93 -1.32 22.03
CA LYS A 101 46.32 -0.84 22.13
C LYS A 101 46.95 -0.52 20.77
N LEU A 102 46.43 -1.11 19.68
CA LEU A 102 46.94 -0.83 18.33
C LEU A 102 46.42 0.49 17.77
N THR A 103 47.34 1.31 17.27
CA THR A 103 47.01 2.58 16.61
C THR A 103 46.67 2.38 15.13
N THR A 104 46.11 3.42 14.51
CA THR A 104 45.82 3.42 13.05
C THR A 104 47.09 3.24 12.21
N SER A 105 48.22 3.85 12.63
CA SER A 105 49.51 3.71 11.96
C SER A 105 50.04 2.27 12.01
N ASP A 106 49.86 1.57 13.13
CA ASP A 106 50.29 0.17 13.25
C ASP A 106 49.51 -0.74 12.31
N ILE A 107 48.19 -0.51 12.19
CA ILE A 107 47.32 -1.24 11.25
C ILE A 107 47.71 -0.97 9.80
N GLU A 108 48.14 0.25 9.46
CA GLU A 108 48.66 0.56 8.13
C GLU A 108 50.02 -0.07 7.86
N ALA A 109 50.90 -0.12 8.86
CA ALA A 109 52.17 -0.83 8.77
C ALA A 109 51.96 -2.32 8.50
N PHE A 110 51.03 -2.99 9.22
CA PHE A 110 50.70 -4.39 8.96
C PHE A 110 50.15 -4.62 7.54
N LYS A 111 49.36 -3.69 7.01
CA LYS A 111 48.89 -3.77 5.62
C LYS A 111 50.02 -3.60 4.61
N LYS A 112 50.97 -2.69 4.86
CA LYS A 112 52.17 -2.52 4.02
C LYS A 112 53.08 -3.74 4.06
N GLN A 113 53.15 -4.43 5.20
CA GLN A 113 53.86 -5.70 5.37
C GLN A 113 53.14 -6.90 4.72
N GLY A 114 51.94 -6.71 4.18
CA GLY A 114 51.20 -7.76 3.47
C GLY A 114 50.56 -8.81 4.37
N LEU A 115 50.31 -8.50 5.66
CA LEU A 115 49.63 -9.43 6.56
C LEU A 115 48.25 -9.81 6.04
N SER A 116 47.88 -11.08 6.20
CA SER A 116 46.58 -11.58 5.77
C SER A 116 45.45 -10.96 6.60
N GLY A 117 44.24 -10.91 6.04
CA GLY A 117 43.06 -10.39 6.74
C GLY A 117 42.77 -11.14 8.05
N GLN A 118 43.02 -12.45 8.09
CA GLN A 118 42.87 -13.28 9.29
C GLN A 118 43.87 -12.90 10.38
N GLU A 119 45.17 -12.84 10.03
CA GLU A 119 46.24 -12.49 10.98
C GLU A 119 46.01 -11.10 11.57
N MET A 120 45.52 -10.18 10.75
CA MET A 120 45.17 -8.84 11.19
C MET A 120 44.03 -8.85 12.21
N VAL A 121 42.99 -9.66 12.00
CA VAL A 121 41.92 -9.84 13.01
C VAL A 121 42.47 -10.45 14.29
N LYS A 122 43.31 -11.49 14.20
CA LYS A 122 43.94 -12.13 15.38
C LYS A 122 44.77 -11.14 16.19
N LYS A 123 45.70 -10.40 15.56
CA LYS A 123 46.50 -9.37 16.24
C LYS A 123 45.65 -8.27 16.88
N ILE A 124 44.54 -7.87 16.24
CA ILE A 124 43.61 -6.88 16.79
C ILE A 124 42.86 -7.40 18.02
N VAL A 125 42.54 -8.70 18.04
CA VAL A 125 41.88 -9.36 19.17
C VAL A 125 42.86 -9.52 20.34
N GLU A 126 44.08 -9.99 20.08
CA GLU A 126 45.15 -10.15 21.07
C GLU A 126 45.50 -8.83 21.78
N ASN A 127 45.46 -7.71 21.06
CA ASN A 127 45.76 -6.37 21.60
C ASN A 127 44.56 -5.64 22.20
N SER A 128 43.41 -6.32 22.36
CA SER A 128 42.22 -5.74 22.98
C SER A 128 42.13 -6.17 24.45
N SER A 129 42.22 -5.21 25.37
CA SER A 129 42.13 -5.49 26.82
C SER A 129 40.75 -6.00 27.23
N SER A 130 39.68 -5.46 26.63
CA SER A 130 38.30 -5.80 26.97
C SER A 130 37.74 -7.03 26.24
N PHE A 131 38.49 -7.66 25.33
CA PHE A 131 37.91 -8.71 24.49
C PHE A 131 37.56 -9.97 25.29
N GLN A 132 38.39 -10.37 26.25
CA GLN A 132 38.18 -11.62 26.98
C GLN A 132 37.04 -11.57 28.01
N GLU A 133 36.83 -10.40 28.61
CA GLU A 133 35.78 -10.12 29.59
C GLU A 133 34.37 -10.03 28.97
N LYS A 134 34.29 -9.84 27.64
CA LYS A 134 33.02 -9.77 26.92
C LYS A 134 32.29 -11.12 26.94
N THR A 135 30.96 -11.03 27.03
CA THR A 135 30.05 -12.14 26.69
C THR A 135 30.39 -12.77 25.33
N ALA A 136 30.11 -14.06 25.16
CA ALA A 136 30.27 -14.77 23.88
C ALA A 136 29.60 -14.02 22.70
N PHE A 137 28.40 -13.50 22.93
CA PHE A 137 27.66 -12.68 21.94
C PHE A 137 28.40 -11.39 21.56
N ALA A 138 28.96 -10.67 22.53
CA ALA A 138 29.71 -9.45 22.25
C ALA A 138 31.05 -9.76 21.57
N LYS A 139 31.70 -10.88 21.89
CA LYS A 139 32.88 -11.40 21.18
C LYS A 139 32.55 -11.70 19.72
N GLU A 140 31.46 -12.43 19.44
CA GLU A 140 31.05 -12.78 18.08
C GLU A 140 30.71 -11.52 17.26
N LYS A 141 29.95 -10.59 17.83
CA LYS A 141 29.64 -9.30 17.19
C LYS A 141 30.90 -8.49 16.89
N TYR A 142 31.87 -8.49 17.81
CA TYR A 142 33.16 -7.82 17.62
C TYR A 142 33.96 -8.48 16.49
N LEU A 143 34.09 -9.81 16.52
CA LEU A 143 34.80 -10.58 15.49
C LEU A 143 34.18 -10.38 14.11
N ARG A 144 32.85 -10.52 13.96
CA ARG A 144 32.17 -10.23 12.68
C ARG A 144 32.46 -8.82 12.18
N LYS A 145 32.45 -7.80 13.06
CA LYS A 145 32.77 -6.41 12.68
C LYS A 145 34.22 -6.26 12.19
N LYS A 146 35.18 -6.97 12.80
CA LYS A 146 36.60 -6.92 12.41
C LYS A 146 36.84 -7.74 11.13
N GLN A 147 36.32 -8.96 11.07
CA GLN A 147 36.33 -9.82 9.89
C GLN A 147 35.77 -9.08 8.68
N LYS A 148 34.59 -8.46 8.79
CA LYS A 148 34.02 -7.61 7.73
C LYS A 148 34.92 -6.47 7.27
N LYS A 149 35.75 -5.92 8.16
CA LYS A 149 36.66 -4.80 7.87
C LYS A 149 37.98 -5.26 7.26
N TYR A 150 38.47 -6.44 7.61
CA TYR A 150 39.84 -6.88 7.30
C TYR A 150 39.93 -8.13 6.41
N LEU A 151 38.94 -9.01 6.44
CA LEU A 151 38.80 -10.08 5.45
C LEU A 151 38.27 -9.48 4.15
N ASN A 152 39.00 -9.71 3.05
CA ASN A 152 38.77 -9.05 1.77
C ASN A 152 38.29 -10.03 0.70
N PHE A 153 37.46 -11.00 1.06
CA PHE A 153 36.91 -11.92 0.09
C PHE A 153 35.65 -11.36 -0.58
N VAL A 154 35.46 -11.74 -1.84
CA VAL A 154 34.29 -11.48 -2.67
C VAL A 154 33.78 -12.79 -3.25
N GLN A 155 32.48 -12.87 -3.47
CA GLN A 155 31.85 -13.94 -4.23
C GLN A 155 31.41 -13.39 -5.59
N VAL A 156 31.74 -14.10 -6.67
CA VAL A 156 31.31 -13.73 -8.02
C VAL A 156 30.10 -14.56 -8.38
N LEU A 157 28.93 -13.93 -8.46
CA LEU A 157 27.64 -14.59 -8.68
C LEU A 157 27.12 -14.37 -10.09
N LYS A 158 26.41 -15.37 -10.62
CA LYS A 158 25.65 -15.24 -11.87
C LYS A 158 24.50 -14.26 -11.63
N PRO A 159 24.34 -13.21 -12.45
CA PRO A 159 23.19 -12.35 -12.34
C PRO A 159 21.89 -13.14 -12.54
N ASN A 160 20.93 -12.88 -11.68
CA ASN A 160 19.55 -13.34 -11.82
C ASN A 160 18.64 -12.26 -11.23
N ILE A 161 17.34 -12.37 -11.51
CA ILE A 161 16.38 -11.34 -11.13
C ILE A 161 16.30 -11.13 -9.63
N ARG A 162 16.43 -12.19 -8.83
CA ARG A 162 16.48 -12.06 -7.36
C ARG A 162 17.65 -11.21 -6.90
N LEU A 163 18.86 -11.48 -7.40
CA LEU A 163 20.07 -10.75 -7.02
C LEU A 163 20.08 -9.32 -7.59
N LEU A 164 19.57 -9.12 -8.81
CA LEU A 164 19.44 -7.81 -9.43
C LEU A 164 18.43 -6.94 -8.66
N ALA A 165 17.25 -7.47 -8.35
CA ALA A 165 16.26 -6.78 -7.53
C ALA A 165 16.81 -6.41 -6.16
N GLU A 166 17.47 -7.35 -5.47
CA GLU A 166 18.12 -7.09 -4.16
C GLU A 166 19.20 -6.01 -4.27
N MET A 167 20.03 -6.06 -5.32
CA MET A 167 21.07 -5.05 -5.57
C MET A 167 20.48 -3.65 -5.79
N TYR A 168 19.52 -3.49 -6.70
CA TYR A 168 18.92 -2.19 -6.97
C TYR A 168 18.17 -1.65 -5.76
N TYR A 169 17.50 -2.52 -5.00
CA TYR A 169 16.83 -2.15 -3.76
C TYR A 169 17.82 -1.66 -2.70
N MET A 170 18.98 -2.33 -2.53
CA MET A 170 20.02 -1.91 -1.59
C MET A 170 20.71 -0.60 -2.01
N GLN A 171 20.94 -0.38 -3.30
CA GLN A 171 21.69 0.79 -3.80
C GLN A 171 20.84 2.06 -3.92
N GLY A 172 19.53 1.91 -4.15
CA GLY A 172 18.65 3.05 -4.37
C GLY A 172 17.23 2.59 -4.72
N PRO A 173 16.40 2.26 -3.71
CA PRO A 173 15.12 1.60 -3.95
C PRO A 173 14.12 2.50 -4.70
N LEU A 174 14.21 3.82 -4.55
CA LEU A 174 13.40 4.78 -5.33
C LEU A 174 13.61 4.67 -6.86
N LYS A 175 14.78 4.21 -7.32
CA LYS A 175 15.05 4.06 -8.76
C LYS A 175 14.12 3.04 -9.41
N ILE A 176 13.74 2.02 -8.64
CA ILE A 176 12.85 0.93 -9.04
C ILE A 176 11.47 1.06 -8.37
N CYS A 177 11.05 2.27 -8.00
CA CYS A 177 9.75 2.50 -7.34
C CYS A 177 9.55 1.66 -6.07
N ASN A 178 10.60 1.45 -5.28
CA ASN A 178 10.59 0.55 -4.12
C ASN A 178 10.04 -0.86 -4.42
N LEU A 179 10.10 -1.31 -5.69
CA LEU A 179 9.65 -2.63 -6.09
C LEU A 179 10.52 -3.68 -5.42
N ARG A 180 9.92 -4.44 -4.51
CA ARG A 180 10.60 -5.53 -3.82
C ARG A 180 10.49 -6.82 -4.61
N ILE A 181 11.35 -7.77 -4.28
CA ILE A 181 11.35 -9.09 -4.92
C ILE A 181 10.04 -9.86 -4.68
N ASP A 182 9.40 -9.70 -3.53
CA ASP A 182 8.10 -10.32 -3.22
C ASP A 182 6.99 -9.75 -4.11
N SER A 183 6.86 -8.42 -4.21
CA SER A 183 5.89 -7.76 -5.10
C SER A 183 6.14 -8.12 -6.57
N LEU A 184 7.40 -8.10 -7.01
CA LEU A 184 7.79 -8.52 -8.36
C LEU A 184 7.43 -9.99 -8.63
N SER A 185 7.67 -10.88 -7.67
CA SER A 185 7.33 -12.31 -7.81
C SER A 185 5.81 -12.51 -7.92
N GLN A 186 5.02 -11.78 -7.14
CA GLN A 186 3.56 -11.81 -7.22
C GLN A 186 3.05 -11.24 -8.55
N MET A 187 3.64 -10.16 -9.07
CA MET A 187 3.29 -9.66 -10.40
C MET A 187 3.46 -10.73 -11.47
N LEU A 188 4.60 -11.43 -11.48
CA LEU A 188 4.86 -12.52 -12.43
C LEU A 188 3.88 -13.68 -12.26
N ALA A 189 3.50 -14.00 -11.03
CA ALA A 189 2.55 -15.07 -10.72
C ALA A 189 1.12 -14.70 -11.15
N PHE A 190 0.63 -13.51 -10.79
CA PHE A 190 -0.70 -13.03 -11.19
C PHE A 190 -0.83 -12.93 -12.71
N CYS A 191 0.25 -12.57 -13.41
CA CYS A 191 0.28 -12.48 -14.87
C CYS A 191 0.55 -13.82 -15.56
N ASN A 192 0.64 -14.92 -14.80
CA ASN A 192 0.97 -16.26 -15.29
C ASN A 192 2.19 -16.27 -16.24
N VAL A 193 3.27 -15.59 -15.86
CA VAL A 193 4.46 -15.47 -16.71
C VAL A 193 5.20 -16.81 -16.80
N MET A 194 5.04 -17.44 -17.95
CA MET A 194 5.58 -18.74 -18.35
C MET A 194 6.37 -18.64 -19.68
N SER A 195 7.11 -19.71 -19.99
CA SER A 195 7.87 -19.83 -21.23
C SER A 195 6.95 -19.86 -22.46
N GLY A 196 7.40 -19.28 -23.57
CA GLY A 196 6.63 -19.24 -24.82
C GLY A 196 5.49 -18.23 -24.90
N GLY A 197 5.12 -17.56 -23.80
CA GLY A 197 4.01 -16.61 -23.78
C GLY A 197 4.31 -15.27 -24.48
N LYS A 198 3.26 -14.47 -24.68
CA LYS A 198 3.31 -13.12 -25.27
C LYS A 198 2.93 -12.07 -24.24
N TYR A 199 3.91 -11.38 -23.68
CA TYR A 199 3.71 -10.43 -22.59
C TYR A 199 3.88 -8.99 -23.05
N MET A 200 2.98 -8.13 -22.61
CA MET A 200 3.11 -6.69 -22.81
C MET A 200 3.57 -6.04 -21.49
N ILE A 201 4.63 -5.27 -21.54
CA ILE A 201 5.30 -4.73 -20.34
C ILE A 201 5.47 -3.21 -20.44
N MET A 202 4.95 -2.49 -19.45
CA MET A 202 5.23 -1.07 -19.24
C MET A 202 6.18 -0.92 -18.04
N ASP A 203 7.48 -0.71 -18.31
CA ASP A 203 8.54 -0.71 -17.30
C ASP A 203 9.23 0.66 -17.21
N THR A 204 9.09 1.32 -16.05
CA THR A 204 9.90 2.50 -15.69
C THR A 204 10.81 2.26 -14.48
N VAL A 205 10.92 1.00 -14.06
CA VAL A 205 11.70 0.50 -12.91
C VAL A 205 13.07 -0.02 -13.37
N ALA A 206 13.75 0.78 -14.19
CA ALA A 206 15.08 0.51 -14.75
C ALA A 206 15.19 -0.76 -15.64
N GLY A 207 14.07 -1.31 -16.13
CA GLY A 207 14.08 -2.54 -16.93
C GLY A 207 14.02 -3.82 -16.09
N LEU A 208 13.84 -3.70 -14.77
CA LEU A 208 13.79 -4.85 -13.86
C LEU A 208 12.57 -5.75 -14.13
N LEU A 209 11.41 -5.17 -14.42
CA LEU A 209 10.19 -5.93 -14.72
C LEU A 209 10.32 -6.64 -16.07
N THR A 210 10.82 -5.94 -17.10
CA THR A 210 11.09 -6.54 -18.42
C THR A 210 12.10 -7.68 -18.32
N ALA A 211 13.22 -7.46 -17.62
CA ALA A 211 14.21 -8.50 -17.40
C ALA A 211 13.62 -9.72 -16.67
N SER A 212 12.68 -9.50 -15.75
CA SER A 212 12.01 -10.57 -15.01
C SER A 212 11.14 -11.46 -15.89
N VAL A 213 10.48 -10.86 -16.87
CA VAL A 213 9.71 -11.59 -17.88
C VAL A 213 10.64 -12.35 -18.82
N LEU A 214 11.74 -11.72 -19.28
CA LEU A 214 12.73 -12.37 -20.15
C LEU A 214 13.40 -13.58 -19.50
N GLU A 215 13.76 -13.51 -18.21
CA GLU A 215 14.34 -14.66 -17.48
C GLU A 215 13.37 -15.88 -17.45
N ARG A 216 12.05 -15.63 -17.41
CA ARG A 216 10.99 -16.66 -17.37
C ARG A 216 10.58 -17.16 -18.76
N LEU A 217 10.67 -16.31 -19.79
CA LEU A 217 10.31 -16.65 -21.17
C LEU A 217 11.18 -17.79 -21.74
N GLY A 218 12.46 -17.85 -21.36
CA GLY A 218 13.37 -18.88 -21.86
C GLY A 218 13.80 -18.58 -23.30
N ILE A 219 13.71 -19.56 -24.20
CA ILE A 219 14.19 -19.45 -25.58
C ILE A 219 13.13 -19.00 -26.59
N ASN A 220 11.84 -19.15 -26.25
CA ASN A 220 10.72 -18.89 -27.14
C ASN A 220 9.72 -17.94 -26.45
N GLY A 221 8.97 -17.19 -27.26
CA GLY A 221 7.91 -16.29 -26.82
C GLY A 221 8.16 -14.85 -27.25
N CYS A 222 7.44 -13.91 -26.63
CA CYS A 222 7.50 -12.50 -27.00
C CYS A 222 7.30 -11.59 -25.78
N ALA A 223 8.18 -10.60 -25.61
CA ALA A 223 8.04 -9.51 -24.66
C ALA A 223 7.96 -8.19 -25.43
N VAL A 224 6.81 -7.53 -25.42
CA VAL A 224 6.64 -6.19 -25.99
C VAL A 224 6.84 -5.16 -24.87
N GLN A 225 7.99 -4.49 -24.87
CA GLN A 225 8.30 -3.43 -23.91
C GLN A 225 7.85 -2.07 -24.46
N LEU A 226 6.96 -1.41 -23.71
CA LEU A 226 6.52 -0.05 -23.99
C LEU A 226 7.39 0.94 -23.21
N HIS A 227 7.77 2.03 -23.88
CA HIS A 227 8.45 3.15 -23.25
C HIS A 227 7.70 4.47 -23.53
N MET A 228 7.83 5.43 -22.64
CA MET A 228 7.36 6.80 -22.88
C MET A 228 8.41 7.54 -23.71
N GLY A 229 8.01 8.18 -24.82
CA GLY A 229 8.90 8.78 -25.82
C GLY A 229 9.91 9.85 -25.35
N SER A 230 9.91 10.21 -24.07
CA SER A 230 10.93 11.06 -23.43
C SER A 230 12.11 10.28 -22.84
N PHE A 231 12.04 8.95 -22.73
CA PHE A 231 13.12 8.12 -22.18
C PHE A 231 13.95 7.48 -23.30
N SER A 232 15.27 7.63 -23.22
CA SER A 232 16.19 6.87 -24.04
C SER A 232 16.11 5.39 -23.65
N ILE A 233 15.80 4.52 -24.62
CA ILE A 233 15.78 3.05 -24.51
C ILE A 233 17.03 2.53 -23.78
N HIS A 234 18.16 3.22 -23.90
CA HIS A 234 19.44 2.87 -23.27
C HIS A 234 19.40 2.84 -21.73
N SER A 235 18.50 3.59 -21.08
CA SER A 235 18.43 3.66 -19.61
C SER A 235 17.84 2.39 -18.96
N HIS A 236 17.04 1.61 -19.70
CA HIS A 236 16.39 0.38 -19.22
C HIS A 236 17.12 -0.90 -19.65
N GLN A 237 18.15 -0.78 -20.49
CA GLN A 237 18.85 -1.94 -21.05
C GLN A 237 19.90 -2.56 -20.13
N GLN A 238 20.39 -1.86 -19.09
CA GLN A 238 21.46 -2.39 -18.26
C GLN A 238 21.06 -3.67 -17.53
N VAL A 239 19.85 -3.72 -16.97
CA VAL A 239 19.34 -4.90 -16.24
C VAL A 239 19.09 -6.07 -17.19
N ILE A 240 18.60 -5.77 -18.40
CA ILE A 240 18.36 -6.77 -19.44
C ILE A 240 19.69 -7.37 -19.93
N LYS A 241 20.69 -6.52 -20.22
CA LYS A 241 22.04 -6.95 -20.59
C LYS A 241 22.73 -7.73 -19.47
N ALA A 242 22.43 -7.41 -18.21
CA ALA A 242 22.98 -8.12 -17.07
C ALA A 242 22.60 -9.60 -17.03
N LEU A 243 21.52 -10.02 -17.69
CA LEU A 243 21.12 -11.43 -17.77
C LEU A 243 22.05 -12.27 -18.67
N ASN A 244 22.99 -11.65 -19.40
CA ASN A 244 23.91 -12.32 -20.33
C ASN A 244 23.18 -13.18 -21.37
N ILE A 245 22.00 -12.75 -21.82
CA ILE A 245 21.28 -13.35 -22.94
C ILE A 245 22.02 -12.98 -24.23
N SER A 246 22.20 -13.93 -25.15
CA SER A 246 22.83 -13.65 -26.44
C SER A 246 22.05 -12.59 -27.21
N THR A 247 22.74 -11.77 -28.01
CA THR A 247 22.11 -10.68 -28.76
C THR A 247 21.04 -11.19 -29.72
N GLU A 248 21.33 -12.29 -30.42
CA GLU A 248 20.39 -12.95 -31.35
C GLU A 248 19.11 -13.40 -30.64
N LEU A 249 19.25 -14.05 -29.47
CA LEU A 249 18.10 -14.49 -28.70
C LEU A 249 17.30 -13.30 -28.16
N LEU A 250 17.98 -12.27 -27.64
CA LEU A 250 17.33 -11.08 -27.12
C LEU A 250 16.53 -10.34 -28.20
N GLU A 251 17.08 -10.21 -29.42
CA GLU A 251 16.41 -9.59 -30.57
C GLU A 251 15.18 -10.39 -31.04
N SER A 252 15.19 -11.72 -30.86
CA SER A 252 14.03 -12.56 -31.17
C SER A 252 12.89 -12.44 -30.14
N LEU A 253 13.23 -12.15 -28.87
CA LEU A 253 12.29 -12.15 -27.74
C LEU A 253 11.76 -10.75 -27.39
N LEU A 254 12.58 -9.71 -27.46
CA LEU A 254 12.28 -8.37 -26.92
C LEU A 254 11.96 -7.36 -28.03
N TYR A 255 10.72 -6.86 -28.01
CA TYR A 255 10.20 -5.90 -28.97
C TYR A 255 9.93 -4.56 -28.28
N ASN A 256 10.70 -3.53 -28.62
CA ASN A 256 10.53 -2.19 -28.06
C ASN A 256 9.64 -1.31 -28.94
N ILE A 257 8.70 -0.58 -28.33
CA ILE A 257 7.83 0.39 -29.02
C ILE A 257 7.48 1.59 -28.14
N ASP A 258 7.30 2.76 -28.76
CA ASP A 258 6.86 3.97 -28.05
C ASP A 258 5.36 3.92 -27.77
N LEU A 259 4.95 4.38 -26.59
CA LEU A 259 3.53 4.39 -26.21
C LEU A 259 2.68 5.17 -27.22
N LYS A 260 3.17 6.29 -27.78
CA LYS A 260 2.38 7.07 -28.75
C LYS A 260 2.04 6.26 -30.00
N SER A 261 2.99 5.47 -30.49
CA SER A 261 2.80 4.59 -31.65
C SER A 261 1.83 3.45 -31.34
N VAL A 262 1.78 2.97 -30.09
CA VAL A 262 0.79 1.96 -29.69
C VAL A 262 -0.62 2.57 -29.59
N MET A 263 -0.73 3.78 -29.05
CA MET A 263 -2.01 4.48 -28.94
C MET A 263 -2.59 4.84 -30.32
N SER A 264 -1.75 5.10 -31.33
CA SER A 264 -2.24 5.32 -32.70
C SER A 264 -2.86 4.07 -33.31
N ILE A 265 -2.33 2.86 -33.02
CA ILE A 265 -2.92 1.58 -33.47
C ILE A 265 -4.34 1.41 -32.88
N LEU A 266 -4.57 1.89 -31.66
CA LEU A 266 -5.91 1.88 -31.05
C LEU A 266 -6.87 2.88 -31.70
N GLN A 267 -6.36 3.98 -32.27
CA GLN A 267 -7.13 5.03 -32.93
C GLN A 267 -7.42 4.73 -34.40
N GLU A 268 -6.45 4.18 -35.15
CA GLU A 268 -6.62 3.77 -36.56
C GLU A 268 -7.78 2.77 -36.72
N ASN A 269 -8.06 1.94 -35.71
CA ASN A 269 -9.19 1.00 -35.70
C ASN A 269 -10.56 1.63 -35.32
N ARG A 270 -10.65 2.94 -35.01
CA ARG A 270 -11.93 3.63 -34.78
C ARG A 270 -12.45 4.37 -36.00
N ASP A 271 -11.59 4.69 -36.96
CA ASP A 271 -11.91 5.53 -38.12
C ASP A 271 -12.06 4.74 -39.45
N GLU A 272 -12.04 3.40 -39.43
CA GLU A 272 -12.33 2.54 -40.60
C GLU A 272 -13.85 2.45 -40.95
N ILE A 273 -14.61 3.51 -40.67
CA ILE A 273 -15.79 3.88 -41.46
C ILE A 273 -15.50 5.28 -41.98
N MET A 274 -14.79 5.37 -43.12
CA MET A 274 -14.95 6.36 -44.20
C MET A 274 -13.69 6.38 -45.10
N MET A 275 -13.82 5.63 -46.20
CA MET A 275 -13.27 5.84 -47.55
C MET A 275 -11.76 5.82 -47.86
N GLU A 276 -11.56 5.30 -49.08
CA GLU A 276 -10.38 4.96 -49.86
C GLU A 276 -9.58 6.15 -50.42
N ASP A 277 -8.39 5.78 -50.91
CA ASP A 277 -7.50 6.40 -51.90
C ASP A 277 -6.67 7.62 -51.50
N PHE A 278 -5.34 7.46 -51.57
CA PHE A 278 -4.50 8.20 -52.53
C PHE A 278 -3.10 7.55 -52.64
N GLN A 279 -2.72 7.21 -53.88
CA GLN A 279 -1.41 6.70 -54.31
C GLN A 279 -0.39 7.82 -54.59
N ASP A 280 0.89 7.45 -54.46
CA ASP A 280 2.10 7.97 -55.14
C ASP A 280 2.55 9.44 -54.91
N ALA A 281 3.81 9.83 -54.96
CA ALA A 281 5.13 9.20 -54.92
C ALA A 281 6.20 10.33 -54.82
N HIS A 282 7.43 9.92 -54.53
CA HIS A 282 8.73 10.52 -54.90
C HIS A 282 9.64 11.24 -53.87
N ALA A 283 10.68 10.46 -53.52
CA ALA A 283 12.12 10.73 -53.52
C ALA A 283 12.68 12.17 -53.45
N TYR A 284 13.61 12.38 -52.50
CA TYR A 284 14.90 13.04 -52.80
C TYR A 284 16.04 12.64 -51.83
N CYS A 285 17.02 11.97 -52.44
CA CYS A 285 18.49 12.01 -52.31
C CYS A 285 19.26 11.64 -51.03
N ASP A 286 20.37 10.98 -51.36
CA ASP A 286 21.34 10.22 -50.62
C ASP A 286 22.34 11.08 -49.82
N LYS A 287 22.64 10.61 -48.60
CA LYS A 287 23.92 10.72 -47.88
C LYS A 287 23.72 10.10 -46.49
N HIS A 288 23.99 8.80 -46.36
CA HIS A 288 24.48 8.08 -45.16
C HIS A 288 24.03 6.61 -45.18
N VAL A 289 24.75 5.76 -45.91
CA VAL A 289 24.46 4.32 -46.04
C VAL A 289 24.38 3.59 -44.69
N LYS A 290 25.14 4.01 -43.66
CA LYS A 290 25.02 3.47 -42.28
C LYS A 290 23.81 3.97 -41.48
N LYS A 291 23.26 5.15 -41.79
CA LYS A 291 21.99 5.64 -41.19
C LYS A 291 20.77 5.08 -41.91
N GLY A 292 20.90 4.69 -43.19
CA GLY A 292 19.85 4.05 -43.98
C GLY A 292 19.51 2.65 -43.48
N MET A 293 20.52 1.79 -43.27
CA MET A 293 20.33 0.43 -42.74
C MET A 293 19.73 0.44 -41.32
N ALA A 294 20.27 1.24 -40.40
CA ALA A 294 19.72 1.38 -39.06
C ALA A 294 18.30 1.99 -39.03
N LYS A 295 17.93 2.80 -40.04
CA LYS A 295 16.54 3.30 -40.22
C LYS A 295 15.63 2.23 -40.81
N ALA A 296 16.12 1.39 -41.73
CA ALA A 296 15.38 0.28 -42.30
C ALA A 296 15.13 -0.82 -41.25
N GLU A 297 16.17 -1.28 -40.54
CA GLU A 297 16.05 -2.21 -39.41
C GLU A 297 15.09 -1.69 -38.34
N LYS A 298 15.14 -0.38 -38.03
CA LYS A 298 14.19 0.24 -37.10
C LYS A 298 12.76 0.28 -37.64
N ARG A 299 12.56 0.44 -38.96
CA ARG A 299 11.24 0.39 -39.61
C ARG A 299 10.70 -1.04 -39.60
N ASP A 300 11.51 -2.01 -39.94
CA ASP A 300 11.17 -3.44 -39.96
C ASP A 300 10.82 -3.93 -38.55
N HIS A 301 11.61 -3.52 -37.55
CA HIS A 301 11.32 -3.79 -36.14
C HIS A 301 9.95 -3.24 -35.73
N VAL A 302 9.68 -1.96 -36.02
CA VAL A 302 8.39 -1.32 -35.68
C VAL A 302 7.24 -1.99 -36.44
N HIS A 303 7.42 -2.36 -37.70
CA HIS A 303 6.42 -3.09 -38.48
C HIS A 303 6.07 -4.43 -37.83
N LYS A 304 7.08 -5.20 -37.44
CA LYS A 304 6.90 -6.48 -36.73
C LYS A 304 6.20 -6.30 -35.38
N VAL A 305 6.52 -5.25 -34.62
CA VAL A 305 5.80 -4.97 -33.36
C VAL A 305 4.34 -4.61 -33.62
N LYS A 306 4.06 -3.80 -34.66
CA LYS A 306 2.69 -3.47 -35.05
C LYS A 306 1.90 -4.73 -35.42
N GLU A 307 2.48 -5.62 -36.21
CA GLU A 307 1.86 -6.90 -36.58
C GLU A 307 1.51 -7.75 -35.35
N ILE A 308 2.44 -7.87 -34.39
CA ILE A 308 2.21 -8.59 -33.13
C ILE A 308 1.05 -7.97 -32.33
N LEU A 309 1.01 -6.65 -32.21
CA LEU A 309 -0.03 -5.94 -31.45
C LEU A 309 -1.39 -5.96 -32.17
N SER A 310 -1.41 -5.84 -33.49
CA SER A 310 -2.64 -5.90 -34.30
C SER A 310 -3.37 -7.23 -34.15
N ALA A 311 -2.65 -8.33 -33.84
CA ALA A 311 -3.27 -9.63 -33.58
C ALA A 311 -4.11 -9.70 -32.29
N LYS A 312 -4.00 -8.71 -31.39
CA LYS A 312 -4.74 -8.63 -30.10
C LYS A 312 -4.76 -9.93 -29.29
N ASN A 313 -3.64 -10.67 -29.34
CA ASN A 313 -3.49 -11.98 -28.72
C ASN A 313 -2.40 -12.02 -27.65
N MET A 314 -2.24 -10.93 -26.90
CA MET A 314 -1.30 -10.87 -25.79
C MET A 314 -1.83 -11.67 -24.59
N ASP A 315 -0.94 -12.40 -23.94
CA ASP A 315 -1.26 -13.31 -22.82
C ASP A 315 -1.40 -12.60 -21.48
N SER A 316 -0.72 -11.47 -21.27
CA SER A 316 -0.86 -10.66 -20.06
C SER A 316 -0.24 -9.26 -20.23
N LEU A 317 -0.69 -8.32 -19.39
CA LEU A 317 -0.15 -6.96 -19.25
C LEU A 317 0.50 -6.78 -17.86
N LEU A 318 1.76 -6.39 -17.84
CA LEU A 318 2.50 -6.04 -16.61
C LEU A 318 2.87 -4.56 -16.61
N VAL A 319 2.51 -3.83 -15.56
CA VAL A 319 2.74 -2.37 -15.46
C VAL A 319 3.46 -2.03 -14.17
N ALA A 320 4.64 -1.40 -14.28
CA ALA A 320 5.34 -0.76 -13.17
C ALA A 320 5.85 0.62 -13.60
N VAL A 321 5.02 1.64 -13.35
CA VAL A 321 5.24 3.01 -13.80
C VAL A 321 5.50 3.98 -12.64
N LYS A 322 6.37 4.97 -12.87
CA LYS A 322 6.57 6.13 -11.98
C LYS A 322 5.43 7.13 -12.08
N ASN A 323 4.81 7.21 -13.26
CA ASN A 323 3.67 8.07 -13.56
C ASN A 323 2.36 7.38 -13.17
N HIS A 324 1.24 8.10 -13.21
CA HIS A 324 -0.06 7.55 -12.87
C HIS A 324 -0.46 6.40 -13.84
N PRO A 325 -0.77 5.18 -13.34
CA PRO A 325 -1.06 4.01 -14.17
C PRO A 325 -2.38 4.10 -14.97
N ALA A 326 -3.32 4.97 -14.57
CA ALA A 326 -4.57 5.16 -15.30
C ALA A 326 -4.40 5.51 -16.79
N ASN A 327 -3.28 6.14 -17.16
CA ASN A 327 -3.01 6.56 -18.55
C ASN A 327 -2.74 5.39 -19.50
N VAL A 328 -2.47 4.19 -18.98
CA VAL A 328 -2.12 3.02 -19.79
C VAL A 328 -3.18 1.91 -19.72
N LEU A 329 -4.36 2.16 -19.15
CA LEU A 329 -5.42 1.14 -19.04
C LEU A 329 -5.98 0.71 -20.40
N GLN A 330 -5.90 1.56 -21.43
CA GLN A 330 -6.31 1.22 -22.80
C GLN A 330 -5.46 0.11 -23.40
N LEU A 331 -4.27 -0.16 -22.85
CA LEU A 331 -3.44 -1.28 -23.27
C LEU A 331 -4.10 -2.65 -23.04
N LEU A 332 -5.12 -2.74 -22.16
CA LEU A 332 -5.88 -3.96 -21.96
C LEU A 332 -6.61 -4.41 -23.23
N ASP A 333 -6.84 -3.52 -24.20
CA ASP A 333 -7.49 -3.85 -25.47
C ASP A 333 -6.68 -4.84 -26.33
N PHE A 334 -5.36 -4.95 -26.11
CA PHE A 334 -4.48 -5.91 -26.82
C PHE A 334 -4.46 -7.32 -26.21
N LEU A 335 -5.03 -7.51 -25.02
CA LEU A 335 -5.09 -8.83 -24.37
C LEU A 335 -6.21 -9.68 -24.97
N SER A 336 -5.98 -10.99 -25.07
CA SER A 336 -7.08 -11.93 -25.31
C SER A 336 -8.02 -11.99 -24.11
N PHE A 337 -9.23 -12.53 -24.31
CA PHE A 337 -10.14 -12.81 -23.21
C PHE A 337 -9.56 -13.88 -22.26
N SER A 338 -9.99 -13.83 -21.01
CA SER A 338 -9.52 -14.67 -19.91
C SER A 338 -8.03 -14.51 -19.60
N ARG A 339 -7.43 -13.37 -19.97
CA ARG A 339 -6.03 -13.07 -19.71
C ARG A 339 -5.85 -12.12 -18.54
N PRO A 340 -4.91 -12.42 -17.62
CA PRO A 340 -4.68 -11.59 -16.46
C PRO A 340 -3.90 -10.32 -16.79
N PHE A 341 -3.90 -9.37 -15.86
CA PHE A 341 -2.96 -8.26 -15.83
C PHE A 341 -2.57 -7.93 -14.38
N ALA A 342 -1.42 -7.28 -14.20
CA ALA A 342 -0.99 -6.76 -12.92
C ALA A 342 -0.36 -5.37 -13.04
N ILE A 343 -0.75 -4.47 -12.15
CA ILE A 343 -0.28 -3.10 -12.06
C ILE A 343 0.31 -2.88 -10.66
N PHE A 344 1.58 -2.48 -10.61
CA PHE A 344 2.27 -2.12 -9.37
C PHE A 344 2.35 -0.61 -9.17
N SER A 345 2.15 -0.19 -7.93
CA SER A 345 2.39 1.18 -7.47
C SER A 345 2.95 1.17 -6.05
N MET A 346 3.79 2.16 -5.73
CA MET A 346 4.22 2.40 -4.35
C MET A 346 3.08 2.80 -3.42
N PHE A 347 2.04 3.39 -4.00
CA PHE A 347 0.93 4.03 -3.31
C PHE A 347 -0.38 3.36 -3.72
N GLN A 348 -1.34 3.27 -2.81
CA GLN A 348 -2.61 2.61 -3.04
C GLN A 348 -3.55 3.49 -3.88
N GLU A 349 -3.48 4.80 -3.71
CA GLU A 349 -4.38 5.79 -4.30
C GLU A 349 -4.42 5.74 -5.84
N PRO A 350 -3.28 5.65 -6.56
CA PRO A 350 -3.30 5.48 -8.01
C PRO A 350 -3.95 4.16 -8.47
N LEU A 351 -3.86 3.11 -7.66
CA LEU A 351 -4.48 1.82 -7.95
C LEU A 351 -5.98 1.84 -7.66
N VAL A 352 -6.43 2.58 -6.66
CA VAL A 352 -7.87 2.78 -6.39
C VAL A 352 -8.53 3.52 -7.54
N ASP A 353 -7.90 4.58 -8.09
CA ASP A 353 -8.40 5.25 -9.30
C ASP A 353 -8.45 4.28 -10.50
N CYS A 354 -7.40 3.48 -10.71
CA CYS A 354 -7.43 2.43 -11.73
C CYS A 354 -8.54 1.42 -11.48
N TYR A 355 -8.76 0.97 -10.23
CA TYR A 355 -9.79 0.01 -9.87
C TYR A 355 -11.19 0.54 -10.23
N VAL A 356 -11.50 1.79 -9.89
CA VAL A 356 -12.79 2.41 -10.23
C VAL A 356 -12.97 2.49 -11.75
N LYS A 357 -11.94 2.93 -12.49
CA LYS A 357 -11.97 3.00 -13.96
C LYS A 357 -12.17 1.63 -14.60
N LEU A 358 -11.47 0.61 -14.11
CA LEU A 358 -11.58 -0.76 -14.62
C LEU A 358 -12.94 -1.38 -14.28
N LYS A 359 -13.47 -1.12 -13.09
CA LYS A 359 -14.83 -1.55 -12.71
C LYS A 359 -15.89 -0.89 -13.59
N SER A 360 -15.73 0.38 -13.93
CA SER A 360 -16.64 1.08 -14.85
C SER A 360 -16.55 0.62 -16.31
N ARG A 361 -15.47 -0.07 -16.69
CA ARG A 361 -15.23 -0.56 -18.04
C ARG A 361 -16.08 -1.79 -18.39
N GLY A 362 -16.51 -2.56 -17.38
CA GLY A 362 -17.45 -3.68 -17.53
C GLY A 362 -16.87 -4.97 -18.13
N ASP A 363 -15.62 -4.95 -18.62
CA ASP A 363 -14.95 -6.07 -19.31
C ASP A 363 -13.85 -6.72 -18.45
N ILE A 364 -13.92 -6.58 -17.12
CA ILE A 364 -12.89 -7.08 -16.20
C ILE A 364 -13.52 -7.68 -14.95
N ILE A 365 -13.05 -8.88 -14.59
CA ILE A 365 -13.46 -9.58 -13.35
C ILE A 365 -12.27 -9.79 -12.41
N SER A 366 -12.58 -10.25 -11.19
CA SER A 366 -11.58 -10.59 -10.17
C SER A 366 -10.61 -9.43 -9.87
N LEU A 367 -11.10 -8.19 -9.94
CA LEU A 367 -10.33 -7.01 -9.57
C LEU A 367 -9.98 -7.06 -8.08
N ASN A 368 -8.68 -7.08 -7.78
CA ASN A 368 -8.18 -7.13 -6.41
C ASN A 368 -7.00 -6.17 -6.24
N ILE A 369 -7.01 -5.38 -5.16
CA ILE A 369 -5.86 -4.61 -4.68
C ILE A 369 -5.29 -5.33 -3.46
N SER A 370 -4.06 -5.80 -3.56
CA SER A 370 -3.34 -6.45 -2.46
C SER A 370 -2.07 -5.69 -2.12
N GLU A 371 -1.79 -5.53 -0.83
CA GLU A 371 -0.47 -5.11 -0.36
C GLU A 371 0.45 -6.32 -0.21
N THR A 372 1.71 -6.18 -0.62
CA THR A 372 2.74 -7.17 -0.34
C THR A 372 3.57 -6.73 0.85
N TRP A 373 3.52 -7.49 1.93
CA TRP A 373 4.35 -7.21 3.09
C TRP A 373 5.11 -8.44 3.57
N LEU A 374 6.42 -8.42 3.35
CA LEU A 374 7.33 -9.46 3.82
C LEU A 374 8.31 -8.90 4.86
N ARG A 375 8.29 -9.53 6.04
CA ARG A 375 9.19 -9.23 7.16
C ARG A 375 10.35 -10.21 7.21
N LYS A 376 11.57 -9.68 7.06
CA LYS A 376 12.78 -10.48 7.19
C LYS A 376 13.06 -10.72 8.67
N TYR A 377 13.09 -11.99 9.07
CA TYR A 377 13.51 -12.41 10.40
C TYR A 377 14.98 -12.77 10.40
N GLN A 378 15.68 -12.35 11.45
CA GLN A 378 16.96 -12.91 11.82
C GLN A 378 16.70 -14.12 12.71
N VAL A 379 17.05 -15.30 12.21
CA VAL A 379 16.97 -16.57 12.93
C VAL A 379 18.38 -16.93 13.40
N LEU A 380 18.54 -17.02 14.71
CA LEU A 380 19.71 -17.57 15.39
C LEU A 380 19.20 -18.62 16.39
N PRO A 381 20.02 -19.60 16.80
CA PRO A 381 19.65 -20.54 17.86
C PRO A 381 19.06 -19.79 19.07
N ASP A 382 17.87 -20.19 19.49
CA ASP A 382 17.07 -19.62 20.60
C ASP A 382 16.77 -18.12 20.52
N ARG A 383 16.98 -17.48 19.36
CA ARG A 383 16.90 -16.02 19.18
C ARG A 383 16.37 -15.65 17.80
N THR A 384 15.05 -15.62 17.68
CA THR A 384 14.37 -15.16 16.47
C THR A 384 13.74 -13.79 16.69
N HIS A 385 14.14 -12.81 15.88
CA HIS A 385 13.53 -11.48 15.93
C HIS A 385 13.51 -10.84 14.53
N PRO A 386 12.56 -9.94 14.25
CA PRO A 386 12.52 -9.26 12.97
C PRO A 386 13.68 -8.27 12.84
N CYS A 387 14.18 -8.09 11.62
CA CYS A 387 15.15 -7.04 11.33
C CYS A 387 14.54 -5.67 11.67
N TYR A 388 15.15 -4.93 12.61
CA TYR A 388 14.65 -3.64 13.09
C TYR A 388 14.55 -2.55 12.00
N SER A 389 15.40 -2.63 10.97
CA SER A 389 15.43 -1.68 9.84
C SER A 389 14.90 -2.35 8.58
N MET A 390 13.60 -2.19 8.32
CA MET A 390 12.93 -2.68 7.11
C MET A 390 11.88 -1.68 6.63
N SER A 391 11.47 -1.78 5.36
CA SER A 391 10.36 -0.97 4.83
C SER A 391 9.05 -1.36 5.53
N GLY A 392 8.21 -0.35 5.83
CA GLY A 392 6.89 -0.56 6.42
C GLY A 392 5.89 -1.23 5.47
N THR A 393 6.12 -1.12 4.15
CA THR A 393 5.28 -1.65 3.07
C THR A 393 6.16 -2.21 1.94
N GLY A 394 5.61 -3.10 1.10
CA GLY A 394 6.22 -3.55 -0.16
C GLY A 394 5.56 -2.99 -1.42
N GLY A 395 4.66 -2.01 -1.24
CA GLY A 395 3.83 -1.44 -2.29
C GLY A 395 2.56 -2.24 -2.52
N PHE A 396 1.76 -1.78 -3.47
CA PHE A 396 0.44 -2.31 -3.75
C PHE A 396 0.39 -2.88 -5.17
N LEU A 397 -0.39 -3.94 -5.32
CA LEU A 397 -0.63 -4.63 -6.58
C LEU A 397 -2.13 -4.61 -6.88
N LEU A 398 -2.48 -4.15 -8.08
CA LEU A 398 -3.80 -4.29 -8.65
C LEU A 398 -3.75 -5.39 -9.70
N SER A 399 -4.57 -6.41 -9.54
CA SER A 399 -4.70 -7.51 -10.50
C SER A 399 -6.14 -7.68 -10.94
N GLY A 400 -6.34 -8.27 -12.12
CA GLY A 400 -7.66 -8.58 -12.66
C GLY A 400 -7.54 -9.45 -13.91
N ILE A 401 -8.68 -9.94 -14.39
CA ILE A 401 -8.77 -10.79 -15.58
C ILE A 401 -9.65 -10.11 -16.61
N LYS A 402 -9.15 -9.93 -17.83
CA LYS A 402 -9.93 -9.40 -18.94
C LYS A 402 -11.00 -10.40 -19.37
N THR A 403 -12.23 -9.96 -19.51
CA THR A 403 -13.38 -10.75 -19.97
C THR A 403 -14.07 -10.09 -21.14
N VAL A 404 -15.13 -10.75 -21.61
CA VAL A 404 -16.03 -10.24 -22.62
C VAL A 404 -16.94 -9.16 -22.01
N ASP A 405 -17.36 -8.17 -22.79
CA ASP A 405 -18.32 -7.14 -22.37
C ASP A 405 -19.67 -7.77 -21.97
N GLU A 406 -20.41 -7.12 -21.08
CA GLU A 406 -21.70 -7.56 -20.55
C GLU A 406 -22.72 -7.81 -21.67
N LYS A 407 -22.76 -6.91 -22.66
CA LYS A 407 -23.69 -7.04 -23.81
C LYS A 407 -23.39 -8.26 -24.68
N LEU A 408 -22.11 -8.52 -24.92
CA LEU A 408 -21.70 -9.68 -25.72
C LEU A 408 -21.86 -10.97 -24.89
N THR A 409 -21.64 -10.92 -23.58
CA THR A 409 -21.95 -12.04 -22.67
C THR A 409 -23.43 -12.40 -22.69
N GLN A 410 -24.32 -11.41 -22.62
CA GLN A 410 -25.77 -11.64 -22.73
C GLN A 410 -26.15 -12.27 -24.07
N LYS A 411 -25.55 -11.81 -25.18
CA LYS A 411 -25.75 -12.42 -26.52
C LYS A 411 -25.24 -13.86 -26.60
N ILE A 412 -24.07 -14.14 -26.05
CA ILE A 412 -23.50 -15.49 -26.02
C ILE A 412 -24.41 -16.42 -25.21
N LEU A 413 -24.90 -15.97 -24.05
CA LEU A 413 -25.80 -16.75 -23.21
C LEU A 413 -27.17 -16.96 -23.85
N SER A 414 -27.71 -15.97 -24.57
CA SER A 414 -28.97 -16.14 -25.30
C SER A 414 -28.83 -17.11 -26.47
N GLU A 415 -27.72 -17.03 -27.20
CA GLU A 415 -27.45 -17.95 -28.32
C GLU A 415 -27.20 -19.38 -27.81
N ALA A 416 -26.45 -19.54 -26.72
CA ALA A 416 -26.22 -20.84 -26.10
C ALA A 416 -27.53 -21.47 -25.56
N ARG A 417 -28.45 -20.66 -25.01
CA ARG A 417 -29.79 -21.12 -24.62
C ARG A 417 -30.61 -21.56 -25.83
N LYS A 418 -30.58 -20.79 -26.91
CA LYS A 418 -31.26 -21.14 -28.15
C LYS A 418 -30.71 -22.44 -28.75
N GLN A 419 -29.39 -22.61 -28.76
CA GLN A 419 -28.76 -23.86 -29.20
C GLN A 419 -29.13 -25.06 -28.33
N LEU A 420 -29.31 -24.85 -27.02
CA LEU A 420 -29.81 -25.88 -26.11
C LEU A 420 -31.27 -26.24 -26.42
N GLU A 421 -32.13 -25.24 -26.62
CA GLU A 421 -33.55 -25.43 -27.00
C GLU A 421 -33.68 -26.15 -28.35
N ASP A 422 -32.91 -25.73 -29.37
CA ASP A 422 -32.89 -26.36 -30.70
C ASP A 422 -32.45 -27.84 -30.61
N VAL A 423 -31.46 -28.15 -29.75
CA VAL A 423 -31.01 -29.55 -29.49
C VAL A 423 -32.05 -30.35 -28.70
N GLU A 424 -32.75 -29.74 -27.76
CA GLU A 424 -33.84 -30.38 -27.02
C GLU A 424 -35.03 -30.72 -27.94
N GLU A 425 -35.35 -29.84 -28.88
CA GLU A 425 -36.37 -30.04 -29.92
C GLU A 425 -35.97 -31.11 -30.95
N GLU A 426 -34.70 -31.16 -31.37
CA GLU A 426 -34.22 -32.14 -32.36
C GLU A 426 -34.03 -33.56 -31.79
N VAL A 427 -33.61 -33.69 -30.52
CA VAL A 427 -33.25 -35.00 -29.94
C VAL A 427 -34.41 -35.65 -29.15
N GLY A 428 -35.53 -34.93 -28.92
CA GLY A 428 -36.74 -35.51 -28.34
C GLY A 428 -36.51 -36.17 -26.98
N LEU A 429 -35.88 -35.43 -26.05
CA LEU A 429 -35.41 -35.95 -24.76
C LEU A 429 -36.34 -35.63 -23.57
N ASP A 430 -37.66 -35.58 -23.81
CA ASP A 430 -38.67 -35.43 -22.74
C ASP A 430 -38.55 -36.51 -21.64
N SER A 431 -37.92 -37.66 -21.91
CA SER A 431 -37.74 -38.74 -20.90
C SER A 431 -36.40 -38.74 -20.16
N VAL A 432 -35.40 -37.95 -20.60
CA VAL A 432 -34.05 -37.99 -19.99
C VAL A 432 -33.82 -36.85 -19.01
N CYS A 433 -34.41 -35.67 -19.25
CA CYS A 433 -34.32 -34.54 -18.32
C CYS A 433 -35.09 -34.79 -17.00
N SER A 434 -36.20 -35.55 -17.06
CA SER A 434 -36.99 -35.95 -15.89
C SER A 434 -36.29 -36.94 -14.95
N LYS A 435 -35.22 -37.63 -15.39
CA LYS A 435 -34.40 -38.50 -14.53
C LYS A 435 -33.24 -37.79 -13.85
N PHE A 436 -32.79 -36.64 -14.37
CA PHE A 436 -31.69 -35.87 -13.77
C PHE A 436 -32.12 -34.93 -12.64
N GLN A 437 -33.42 -34.61 -12.53
CA GLN A 437 -34.00 -33.80 -11.45
C GLN A 437 -34.09 -34.49 -10.08
N LYS A 438 -33.50 -35.69 -9.90
CA LYS A 438 -33.40 -36.38 -8.60
C LYS A 438 -31.96 -36.64 -8.14
N SER A 439 -31.06 -35.69 -8.40
CA SER A 439 -29.75 -35.64 -7.74
C SER A 439 -29.69 -34.42 -6.83
N HIS A 440 -29.41 -34.67 -5.55
CA HIS A 440 -29.45 -33.77 -4.39
C HIS A 440 -28.40 -32.62 -4.40
N LEU A 441 -28.28 -31.85 -5.49
CA LEU A 441 -27.27 -30.78 -5.57
C LEU A 441 -27.81 -29.36 -5.77
N PHE A 442 -29.14 -29.15 -5.75
CA PHE A 442 -29.75 -27.82 -5.87
C PHE A 442 -31.06 -27.63 -5.06
N GLU A 443 -31.18 -28.25 -3.89
CA GLU A 443 -32.21 -27.86 -2.91
C GLU A 443 -31.76 -26.58 -2.18
N GLY A 444 -32.38 -25.44 -2.49
CA GLY A 444 -32.22 -24.24 -1.63
C GLY A 444 -32.40 -22.84 -2.22
N LEU A 445 -32.97 -22.64 -3.40
CA LEU A 445 -33.32 -21.29 -3.90
C LEU A 445 -34.84 -21.15 -4.09
N PRO A 446 -35.53 -20.27 -3.34
CA PRO A 446 -36.97 -20.06 -3.50
C PRO A 446 -37.27 -19.19 -4.72
N GLU A 447 -38.24 -19.62 -5.52
CA GLU A 447 -38.94 -18.81 -6.51
C GLU A 447 -39.73 -17.68 -5.83
N GLY A 448 -39.64 -16.48 -6.38
CA GLY A 448 -40.24 -15.28 -5.82
C GLY A 448 -41.77 -15.27 -5.86
N LYS A 449 -42.37 -14.93 -4.72
CA LYS A 449 -43.62 -14.16 -4.65
C LYS A 449 -43.52 -13.10 -3.57
N GLU A 450 -44.08 -11.94 -3.91
CA GLU A 450 -44.13 -10.69 -3.14
C GLU A 450 -44.66 -10.89 -1.71
N SER A 451 -43.98 -10.30 -0.72
CA SER A 451 -44.52 -9.26 0.19
C SER A 451 -43.67 -9.10 1.47
N ALA A 452 -43.63 -7.84 1.93
CA ALA A 452 -43.32 -7.34 3.28
C ALA A 452 -41.85 -7.15 3.75
N ASP A 453 -41.56 -5.86 4.01
CA ASP A 453 -40.83 -5.25 5.13
C ASP A 453 -39.29 -5.34 5.26
N PHE A 454 -38.67 -4.14 5.17
CA PHE A 454 -37.36 -3.73 5.73
C PHE A 454 -37.33 -3.90 7.28
N PRO A 455 -36.18 -3.99 8.01
CA PRO A 455 -34.97 -3.14 7.81
C PRO A 455 -33.57 -3.70 8.24
N GLY A 456 -32.48 -3.00 7.88
CA GLY A 456 -31.40 -2.67 8.84
C GLY A 456 -29.94 -3.20 8.64
N GLU A 457 -29.01 -2.23 8.57
CA GLU A 457 -27.59 -2.20 9.02
C GLU A 457 -26.45 -2.94 8.25
N ASP A 458 -25.67 -2.12 7.53
CA ASP A 458 -24.23 -1.87 7.68
C ASP A 458 -23.20 -3.03 7.73
N ASN A 459 -22.38 -3.12 6.66
CA ASN A 459 -20.99 -3.57 6.74
C ASN A 459 -20.05 -2.38 6.48
N ALA A 460 -19.77 -1.63 7.56
CA ALA A 460 -18.68 -0.68 7.63
C ALA A 460 -17.38 -1.44 7.97
N SER A 461 -16.47 -1.55 7.01
CA SER A 461 -15.11 -2.03 7.23
C SER A 461 -14.25 -0.89 7.80
N ASP A 462 -14.07 -0.88 9.12
CA ASP A 462 -13.07 -0.06 9.81
C ASP A 462 -11.74 -0.82 9.87
N ASP A 463 -10.76 -0.40 9.06
CA ASP A 463 -9.34 -0.62 9.30
C ASP A 463 -8.81 0.49 10.22
N GLU A 464 -8.37 0.14 11.43
CA GLU A 464 -7.23 0.83 12.06
C GLU A 464 -6.60 0.03 13.22
N ASP A 465 -5.31 -0.28 13.03
CA ASP A 465 -4.24 -0.38 14.03
C ASP A 465 -4.51 -0.98 15.42
N ASN A 466 -3.93 -2.17 15.68
CA ASN A 466 -2.84 -2.23 16.66
C ASN A 466 -2.04 -3.55 16.72
N ALA A 467 -0.81 -3.37 17.18
CA ALA A 467 0.18 -4.40 17.42
C ALA A 467 -0.04 -5.24 18.71
N LYS A 468 0.48 -6.48 18.62
CA LYS A 468 1.00 -7.40 19.66
C LYS A 468 0.03 -8.25 20.49
N GLY A 469 0.13 -9.58 20.26
CA GLY A 469 0.62 -10.53 21.28
C GLY A 469 -0.35 -11.63 21.74
N GLY A 470 0.10 -12.89 21.64
CA GLY A 470 -0.57 -14.13 22.09
C GLY A 470 -0.83 -15.03 20.89
N GLY A 471 -0.14 -16.15 20.66
CA GLY A 471 0.23 -17.19 21.61
C GLY A 471 -0.85 -18.27 21.57
N TYR A 472 -0.84 -19.11 20.53
CA TYR A 472 -1.55 -20.38 20.53
C TYR A 472 -0.53 -21.48 20.30
N VAL A 473 -0.48 -22.35 21.30
CA VAL A 473 0.21 -23.63 21.35
C VAL A 473 -0.60 -24.58 20.49
N GLU A 474 0.00 -25.19 19.46
CA GLU A 474 -0.56 -26.41 18.90
C GLU A 474 -0.27 -27.54 19.89
N GLU A 475 -1.33 -28.23 20.32
CA GLU A 475 -1.22 -29.52 21.00
C GLU A 475 -0.47 -30.49 20.07
N ILE A 476 0.71 -30.91 20.50
CA ILE A 476 1.45 -31.98 19.86
C ILE A 476 0.95 -33.27 20.53
N GLU A 477 0.31 -34.14 19.75
CA GLU A 477 0.04 -35.51 20.15
C GLU A 477 1.38 -36.24 20.38
N ILE A 478 1.64 -36.60 21.63
CA ILE A 478 2.84 -37.33 22.04
C ILE A 478 2.56 -38.82 21.82
N SER A 479 3.48 -39.52 21.16
CA SER A 479 3.38 -40.98 21.00
C SER A 479 3.61 -41.70 22.34
N GLU A 480 2.95 -42.83 22.58
CA GLU A 480 3.09 -43.60 23.84
C GLU A 480 4.54 -44.07 24.12
N GLU A 481 5.41 -44.06 23.11
CA GLU A 481 6.84 -44.39 23.25
C GLU A 481 7.64 -43.24 23.87
N ASP A 482 7.30 -41.99 23.53
CA ASP A 482 7.98 -40.79 24.03
C ASP A 482 7.64 -40.51 25.51
N GLN A 483 6.42 -40.87 25.95
CA GLN A 483 5.98 -40.68 27.33
C GLN A 483 6.69 -41.64 28.31
N LYS A 484 6.98 -42.88 27.88
CA LYS A 484 7.75 -43.87 28.67
C LYS A 484 9.25 -43.57 28.73
N ALA A 485 9.79 -42.90 27.72
CA ALA A 485 11.18 -42.43 27.72
C ALA A 485 11.36 -41.26 28.71
N PHE A 486 10.32 -40.44 28.87
CA PHE A 486 10.33 -39.27 29.76
C PHE A 486 10.21 -39.65 31.25
N GLU A 487 9.39 -40.64 31.61
CA GLU A 487 9.21 -41.10 33.00
C GLU A 487 10.48 -41.72 33.62
N LYS A 488 11.43 -42.18 32.79
CA LYS A 488 12.70 -42.74 33.27
C LYS A 488 13.75 -41.69 33.66
N PHE A 489 13.51 -40.40 33.45
CA PHE A 489 14.52 -39.34 33.60
C PHE A 489 14.15 -38.20 34.57
N MET A 490 13.10 -38.33 35.38
CA MET A 490 12.86 -37.38 36.48
C MET A 490 13.21 -37.96 37.86
N PRO A 491 13.94 -37.23 38.72
CA PRO A 491 14.13 -37.61 40.12
C PRO A 491 12.89 -37.32 40.96
N GLU A 492 12.60 -38.20 41.91
CA GLU A 492 11.50 -38.12 42.87
C GLU A 492 11.81 -37.04 43.93
N ASP A 493 10.95 -36.01 44.01
CA ASP A 493 10.86 -34.92 45.00
C ASP A 493 11.75 -33.65 44.87
N PRO A 494 11.10 -32.49 44.64
CA PRO A 494 11.63 -31.19 45.03
C PRO A 494 10.61 -30.38 45.85
N SER A 495 10.59 -30.56 47.16
CA SER A 495 9.95 -29.59 48.04
C SER A 495 10.80 -28.32 48.17
N LYS A 496 10.21 -27.21 47.68
CA LYS A 496 10.40 -25.80 48.07
C LYS A 496 11.72 -25.10 47.69
N ARG A 497 11.60 -24.16 46.74
CA ARG A 497 11.96 -22.72 46.90
C ARG A 497 11.43 -21.91 45.69
N ALA A 498 10.31 -21.21 45.86
CA ALA A 498 9.85 -20.20 44.91
C ALA A 498 10.51 -18.85 45.24
N THR A 499 10.97 -18.11 44.22
CA THR A 499 11.59 -16.81 44.40
C THR A 499 10.55 -15.69 44.45
N LEU A 500 10.93 -14.52 44.98
CA LEU A 500 10.04 -13.34 45.09
C LEU A 500 9.45 -12.90 43.73
N ALA A 501 10.18 -13.16 42.64
CA ALA A 501 9.72 -12.91 41.28
C ALA A 501 8.53 -13.82 40.89
N ASP A 502 8.51 -15.06 41.38
CA ASP A 502 7.44 -16.02 41.14
C ASP A 502 6.18 -15.61 41.91
N ILE A 503 6.32 -15.20 43.18
CA ILE A 503 5.20 -14.70 44.00
C ILE A 503 4.56 -13.44 43.40
N ILE A 504 5.37 -12.53 42.84
CA ILE A 504 4.87 -11.31 42.19
C ILE A 504 4.19 -11.64 40.87
N LYS A 505 4.75 -12.59 40.11
CA LYS A 505 4.18 -13.06 38.84
C LYS A 505 2.85 -13.77 39.09
N ASP A 506 2.76 -14.59 40.13
CA ASP A 506 1.56 -15.31 40.55
C ASP A 506 0.46 -14.34 41.03
N LYS A 507 0.80 -13.29 41.78
CA LYS A 507 -0.19 -12.26 42.16
C LYS A 507 -0.63 -11.38 40.99
N LEU A 508 0.22 -11.20 39.98
CA LEU A 508 -0.14 -10.46 38.76
C LEU A 508 -1.02 -11.31 37.85
N THR A 509 -0.74 -12.61 37.73
CA THR A 509 -1.57 -13.54 36.96
C THR A 509 -2.91 -13.77 37.64
N GLU A 510 -2.96 -13.91 38.96
CA GLU A 510 -4.20 -14.05 39.75
C GLU A 510 -5.13 -12.84 39.57
N LYS A 511 -4.59 -11.61 39.63
CA LYS A 511 -5.39 -10.41 39.34
C LYS A 511 -5.79 -10.27 37.88
N GLN A 512 -4.97 -10.78 36.94
CA GLN A 512 -5.31 -10.77 35.52
C GLN A 512 -6.39 -11.79 35.19
N THR A 513 -6.37 -12.98 35.80
CA THR A 513 -7.41 -13.99 35.65
C THR A 513 -8.69 -13.57 36.35
N GLU A 514 -8.65 -12.98 37.53
CA GLU A 514 -9.84 -12.43 38.21
C GLU A 514 -10.53 -11.36 37.36
N ILE A 515 -9.74 -10.44 36.78
CA ILE A 515 -10.21 -9.47 35.78
C ILE A 515 -10.85 -10.21 34.60
N GLN A 516 -10.14 -11.14 33.94
CA GLN A 516 -10.66 -11.84 32.77
C GLN A 516 -11.95 -12.63 33.04
N THR A 517 -12.11 -13.20 34.24
CA THR A 517 -13.29 -13.96 34.65
C THR A 517 -14.50 -13.05 34.88
N ILE A 518 -14.30 -11.83 35.40
CA ILE A 518 -15.35 -10.80 35.50
C ILE A 518 -15.79 -10.31 34.11
N PHE A 519 -14.90 -10.33 33.11
CA PHE A 519 -15.19 -9.82 31.76
C PHE A 519 -15.63 -10.91 30.75
N SER A 520 -15.64 -12.20 31.11
CA SER A 520 -16.11 -13.29 30.23
C SER A 520 -17.64 -13.47 30.24
N ASP A 521 -18.33 -13.03 31.29
CA ASP A 521 -19.79 -13.05 31.37
C ASP A 521 -20.35 -11.69 30.90
N ALA A 522 -20.39 -11.49 29.59
CA ALA A 522 -20.93 -10.29 28.96
C ALA A 522 -22.47 -10.31 28.96
N GLY A 523 -23.06 -10.20 30.15
CA GLY A 523 -24.48 -10.01 30.40
C GLY A 523 -24.68 -8.93 31.46
N THR A 524 -25.65 -8.04 31.24
CA THR A 524 -26.06 -6.90 32.08
C THR A 524 -25.62 -6.99 33.55
N LEU A 525 -24.69 -6.12 33.97
CA LEU A 525 -24.32 -5.97 35.38
C LEU A 525 -25.57 -5.59 36.18
N ARG A 526 -26.01 -6.45 37.10
CA ARG A 526 -27.14 -6.18 38.01
C ARG A 526 -26.68 -5.22 39.11
N GLY A 527 -27.63 -4.48 39.71
CA GLY A 527 -27.34 -3.36 40.62
C GLY A 527 -26.37 -3.65 41.77
N GLU A 528 -26.35 -4.88 42.31
CA GLU A 528 -25.43 -5.29 43.39
C GLU A 528 -23.96 -5.48 42.93
N GLU A 529 -23.73 -5.79 41.65
CA GLU A 529 -22.38 -5.94 41.07
C GLU A 529 -21.77 -4.58 40.69
N LEU A 530 -22.63 -3.59 40.39
CA LEU A 530 -22.23 -2.23 40.05
C LEU A 530 -21.50 -1.55 41.23
N GLU A 531 -21.88 -1.83 42.48
CA GLU A 531 -21.21 -1.28 43.67
C GLU A 531 -19.77 -1.81 43.83
N LYS A 532 -19.54 -3.10 43.56
CA LYS A 532 -18.19 -3.70 43.58
C LYS A 532 -17.30 -3.12 42.48
N VAL A 533 -17.88 -2.84 41.32
CA VAL A 533 -17.21 -2.30 40.15
C VAL A 533 -16.98 -0.78 40.24
N THR A 534 -17.76 -0.07 41.08
CA THR A 534 -17.65 1.37 41.30
C THR A 534 -16.28 1.77 41.86
N GLY A 535 -15.72 0.99 42.79
CA GLY A 535 -14.38 1.25 43.34
C GLY A 535 -13.29 1.19 42.27
N LEU A 536 -13.41 0.25 41.33
CA LEU A 536 -12.48 0.07 40.21
C LEU A 536 -12.53 1.27 39.25
N TYR A 537 -13.71 1.66 38.78
CA TYR A 537 -13.85 2.75 37.80
C TYR A 537 -13.57 4.14 38.40
N LYS A 538 -13.84 4.37 39.70
CA LYS A 538 -13.34 5.56 40.41
C LYS A 538 -11.80 5.59 40.49
N GLY A 539 -11.16 4.42 40.62
CA GLY A 539 -9.71 4.29 40.49
C GLY A 539 -9.22 4.67 39.08
N VAL A 540 -9.93 4.22 38.05
CA VAL A 540 -9.65 4.57 36.64
C VAL A 540 -9.84 6.07 36.39
N ALA A 541 -10.85 6.71 36.98
CA ALA A 541 -11.08 8.16 36.90
C ALA A 541 -9.82 8.96 37.32
N LYS A 542 -9.24 8.59 38.47
CA LYS A 542 -8.00 9.22 38.98
C LYS A 542 -6.83 9.06 38.00
N VAL A 543 -6.74 7.92 37.30
CA VAL A 543 -5.72 7.70 36.27
C VAL A 543 -5.97 8.58 35.04
N LEU A 544 -7.21 8.63 34.54
CA LEU A 544 -7.57 9.41 33.35
C LEU A 544 -7.42 10.93 33.58
N SER A 545 -7.61 11.41 34.81
CA SER A 545 -7.36 12.82 35.18
C SER A 545 -5.89 13.26 35.10
N LYS A 546 -4.94 12.32 35.12
CA LYS A 546 -3.49 12.58 35.03
C LYS A 546 -2.85 11.97 33.80
N TYR A 547 -3.63 11.33 32.94
CA TYR A 547 -3.12 10.56 31.81
C TYR A 547 -2.44 11.46 30.77
N ARG A 548 -1.29 11.02 30.26
CA ARG A 548 -0.53 11.73 29.20
C ARG A 548 -0.18 10.82 28.05
N SER A 549 0.37 9.65 28.33
CA SER A 549 0.83 8.66 27.34
C SER A 549 0.85 7.25 27.94
N GLY A 550 0.95 6.23 27.10
CA GLY A 550 1.04 4.82 27.52
C GLY A 550 -0.17 3.98 27.12
N LYS A 551 -0.36 2.84 27.78
CA LYS A 551 -1.55 1.99 27.59
C LYS A 551 -2.67 2.48 28.48
N ILE A 552 -3.86 2.68 27.92
CA ILE A 552 -5.05 2.98 28.72
C ILE A 552 -5.44 1.74 29.57
N PRO A 553 -5.96 1.91 30.80
CA PRO A 553 -6.33 0.80 31.67
C PRO A 553 -7.23 -0.22 30.99
N LEU A 554 -6.99 -1.51 31.23
CA LEU A 554 -7.74 -2.60 30.59
C LEU A 554 -9.25 -2.52 30.91
N ALA A 555 -9.60 -2.16 32.15
CA ALA A 555 -10.98 -1.92 32.56
C ALA A 555 -11.68 -0.83 31.72
N PHE A 556 -10.95 0.22 31.32
CA PHE A 556 -11.49 1.25 30.44
C PHE A 556 -11.68 0.76 29.00
N LYS A 557 -10.79 -0.11 28.51
CA LYS A 557 -10.93 -0.74 27.18
C LYS A 557 -12.17 -1.62 27.05
N ALA A 558 -12.63 -2.20 28.15
CA ALA A 558 -13.82 -3.03 28.17
C ALA A 558 -15.14 -2.22 28.12
N VAL A 559 -15.10 -0.91 28.42
CA VAL A 559 -16.31 -0.07 28.56
C VAL A 559 -17.26 -0.15 27.35
N PRO A 560 -16.79 -0.03 26.09
CA PRO A 560 -17.69 -0.10 24.93
C PRO A 560 -18.40 -1.45 24.73
N LYS A 561 -17.93 -2.52 25.38
CA LYS A 561 -18.52 -3.86 25.26
C LYS A 561 -19.72 -4.08 26.17
N PHE A 562 -19.92 -3.21 27.17
CA PHE A 562 -21.03 -3.34 28.10
C PHE A 562 -22.32 -2.74 27.53
N SER A 563 -23.45 -3.38 27.83
CA SER A 563 -24.78 -2.85 27.49
C SER A 563 -25.07 -1.54 28.23
N ASN A 564 -24.61 -1.41 29.47
CA ASN A 564 -24.74 -0.23 30.33
C ASN A 564 -23.50 0.69 30.30
N TRP A 565 -22.83 0.80 29.16
CA TRP A 565 -21.57 1.56 29.02
C TRP A 565 -21.69 3.04 29.46
N GLU A 566 -22.84 3.70 29.28
CA GLU A 566 -23.05 5.11 29.68
C GLU A 566 -22.94 5.30 31.20
N GLN A 567 -23.53 4.39 31.97
CA GLN A 567 -23.48 4.43 33.44
C GLN A 567 -22.05 4.19 33.93
N ILE A 568 -21.36 3.21 33.35
CA ILE A 568 -19.97 2.90 33.69
C ILE A 568 -19.05 4.07 33.30
N LEU A 569 -19.29 4.70 32.15
CA LEU A 569 -18.52 5.85 31.70
C LEU A 569 -18.68 7.04 32.64
N TYR A 570 -19.88 7.29 33.14
CA TYR A 570 -20.14 8.36 34.08
C TYR A 570 -19.33 8.20 35.38
N LEU A 571 -19.14 6.98 35.86
CA LEU A 571 -18.29 6.68 37.04
C LEU A 571 -16.81 7.06 36.85
N THR A 572 -16.37 7.23 35.60
CA THR A 572 -14.99 7.64 35.28
C THR A 572 -14.78 9.16 35.22
N GLU A 573 -15.82 9.94 35.54
CA GLU A 573 -15.83 11.41 35.57
C GLU A 573 -15.24 12.06 34.30
N PRO A 574 -15.95 11.97 33.15
CA PRO A 574 -15.43 12.44 31.86
C PRO A 574 -15.00 13.92 31.80
N ASP A 575 -15.64 14.76 32.61
CA ASP A 575 -15.31 16.20 32.71
C ASP A 575 -13.87 16.42 33.20
N ASN A 576 -13.38 15.54 34.08
CA ASN A 576 -12.06 15.61 34.70
C ASN A 576 -10.96 14.96 33.86
N TRP A 577 -11.25 14.42 32.68
CA TRP A 577 -10.24 13.77 31.84
C TRP A 577 -9.23 14.76 31.28
N THR A 578 -7.98 14.33 31.12
CA THR A 578 -7.02 15.11 30.33
C THR A 578 -7.38 15.09 28.83
N ALA A 579 -6.94 16.10 28.08
CA ALA A 579 -7.11 16.12 26.62
C ALA A 579 -6.54 14.85 25.93
N ALA A 580 -5.43 14.30 26.45
CA ALA A 580 -4.84 13.06 25.96
C ALA A 580 -5.71 11.82 26.25
N ALA A 581 -6.40 11.79 27.39
CA ALA A 581 -7.37 10.75 27.72
C ALA A 581 -8.60 10.84 26.82
N VAL A 582 -9.13 12.04 26.58
CA VAL A 582 -10.25 12.26 25.65
C VAL A 582 -9.91 11.71 24.25
N TYR A 583 -8.72 11.98 23.73
CA TYR A 583 -8.28 11.42 22.44
C TYR A 583 -8.30 9.88 22.40
N GLN A 584 -7.76 9.23 23.43
CA GLN A 584 -7.74 7.75 23.49
C GLN A 584 -9.14 7.17 23.71
N ALA A 585 -9.98 7.85 24.49
CA ALA A 585 -11.38 7.50 24.66
C ALA A 585 -12.11 7.61 23.32
N THR A 586 -12.01 8.73 22.61
CA THR A 586 -12.66 8.91 21.30
C THR A 586 -12.23 7.84 20.30
N ARG A 587 -10.94 7.50 20.24
CA ARG A 587 -10.46 6.40 19.38
C ARG A 587 -11.06 5.04 19.75
N LEU A 588 -11.22 4.76 21.04
CA LEU A 588 -11.77 3.50 21.55
C LEU A 588 -13.28 3.41 21.31
N PHE A 589 -14.02 4.48 21.60
CA PHE A 589 -15.47 4.53 21.45
C PHE A 589 -15.89 4.64 19.98
N SER A 590 -15.09 5.31 19.13
CA SER A 590 -15.37 5.37 17.69
C SER A 590 -15.29 3.98 17.06
N SER A 591 -14.29 3.15 17.39
CA SER A 591 -14.20 1.79 16.83
C SER A 591 -15.08 0.78 17.57
N GLY A 592 -15.22 0.90 18.90
CA GLY A 592 -15.87 -0.10 19.74
C GLY A 592 -17.41 -0.03 19.80
N LEU A 593 -18.03 1.12 19.52
CA LEU A 593 -19.49 1.28 19.58
C LEU A 593 -20.16 1.26 18.19
N LYS A 594 -21.44 0.87 18.15
CA LYS A 594 -22.31 1.08 16.98
C LYS A 594 -22.52 2.58 16.70
N ALA A 595 -22.93 2.95 15.48
CA ALA A 595 -23.08 4.34 15.05
C ALA A 595 -23.98 5.18 15.97
N ASP A 596 -25.14 4.66 16.36
CA ASP A 596 -26.08 5.36 17.25
C ASP A 596 -25.50 5.56 18.66
N MET A 597 -24.79 4.57 19.18
CA MET A 597 -24.13 4.66 20.49
C MET A 597 -22.94 5.64 20.45
N ALA A 598 -22.16 5.62 19.37
CA ALA A 598 -21.07 6.58 19.15
C ALA A 598 -21.60 8.02 19.02
N GLN A 599 -22.77 8.22 18.39
CA GLN A 599 -23.45 9.52 18.34
C GLN A 599 -23.75 10.03 19.75
N ARG A 600 -24.26 9.18 20.65
CA ARG A 600 -24.52 9.57 22.05
C ARG A 600 -23.24 9.96 22.78
N PHE A 601 -22.16 9.19 22.61
CA PHE A 601 -20.84 9.56 23.16
C PHE A 601 -20.35 10.92 22.62
N TYR A 602 -20.51 11.17 21.32
CA TYR A 602 -20.11 12.45 20.73
C TYR A 602 -20.92 13.62 21.26
N ASN A 603 -22.24 13.47 21.39
CA ASN A 603 -23.11 14.56 21.83
C ASN A 603 -22.96 14.84 23.33
N LEU A 604 -22.86 13.80 24.17
CA LEU A 604 -22.87 13.96 25.63
C LEU A 604 -21.49 14.26 26.22
N ILE A 605 -20.41 13.78 25.60
CA ILE A 605 -19.05 13.89 26.17
C ILE A 605 -18.14 14.73 25.30
N LEU A 606 -17.99 14.36 24.03
CA LEU A 606 -16.97 14.97 23.16
C LEU A 606 -17.32 16.42 22.79
N LEU A 607 -18.56 16.68 22.35
CA LEU A 607 -19.00 17.99 21.89
C LEU A 607 -18.93 19.05 23.02
N PRO A 608 -19.49 18.84 24.22
CA PRO A 608 -19.38 19.81 25.31
C PRO A 608 -17.92 20.11 25.65
N ARG A 609 -17.09 19.07 25.79
CA ARG A 609 -15.67 19.23 26.10
C ARG A 609 -14.89 20.04 25.05
N LEU A 610 -15.21 19.88 23.77
CA LEU A 610 -14.61 20.68 22.70
C LEU A 610 -15.02 22.15 22.78
N ARG A 611 -16.29 22.42 23.11
CA ARG A 611 -16.82 23.78 23.25
C ARG A 611 -16.23 24.50 24.45
N ASP A 612 -16.09 23.80 25.58
CA ASP A 612 -15.47 24.34 26.80
C ASP A 612 -14.01 24.76 26.56
N ASP A 613 -13.21 23.91 25.90
CA ASP A 613 -11.81 24.20 25.58
C ASP A 613 -11.68 25.42 24.64
N ILE A 614 -12.58 25.53 23.64
CA ILE A 614 -12.60 26.68 22.72
C ILE A 614 -13.03 27.97 23.43
N ALA A 615 -14.00 27.89 24.34
CA ALA A 615 -14.48 29.02 25.12
C ALA A 615 -13.39 29.56 26.07
N GLU A 616 -12.67 28.66 26.75
CA GLU A 616 -11.63 29.00 27.71
C GLU A 616 -10.33 29.44 27.03
N CYS A 617 -9.80 28.59 26.14
CA CYS A 617 -8.46 28.77 25.57
C CYS A 617 -8.44 29.59 24.28
N LYS A 618 -9.60 29.88 23.67
CA LYS A 618 -9.74 30.52 22.34
C LYS A 618 -9.06 29.77 21.18
N MET A 619 -8.46 28.61 21.45
CA MET A 619 -7.73 27.74 20.55
C MET A 619 -7.98 26.31 21.01
N LEU A 620 -8.13 25.36 20.08
CA LEU A 620 -8.39 23.98 20.44
C LEU A 620 -7.08 23.22 20.72
N ASN A 621 -7.02 22.49 21.83
CA ASN A 621 -5.90 21.62 22.16
C ASN A 621 -5.62 20.57 21.05
N ASP A 622 -4.34 20.26 20.77
CA ASP A 622 -3.96 19.30 19.72
C ASP A 622 -4.58 17.91 19.92
N HIS A 623 -4.62 17.40 21.16
CA HIS A 623 -5.22 16.10 21.42
C HIS A 623 -6.73 16.09 21.16
N LEU A 624 -7.41 17.19 21.47
CA LEU A 624 -8.84 17.36 21.18
C LEU A 624 -9.10 17.54 19.69
N TYR A 625 -8.23 18.25 18.97
CA TYR A 625 -8.27 18.35 17.51
C TYR A 625 -8.09 16.97 16.85
N ARG A 626 -7.15 16.16 17.36
CA ARG A 626 -6.94 14.78 16.93
C ARG A 626 -8.11 13.87 17.30
N ALA A 627 -8.77 14.11 18.43
CA ALA A 627 -9.98 13.40 18.85
C ALA A 627 -11.11 13.68 17.86
N LEU A 628 -11.32 14.94 17.48
CA LEU A 628 -12.29 15.35 16.49
C LEU A 628 -12.03 14.72 15.12
N LYS A 629 -10.77 14.65 14.68
CA LYS A 629 -10.39 13.91 13.46
C LYS A 629 -10.69 12.41 13.55
N LYS A 630 -10.55 11.79 14.72
CA LYS A 630 -10.87 10.37 14.92
C LYS A 630 -12.36 10.11 14.99
N ALA A 631 -13.15 11.02 15.57
CA ALA A 631 -14.60 10.90 15.59
C ALA A 631 -15.20 10.82 14.16
N LEU A 632 -14.58 11.51 13.19
CA LEU A 632 -15.01 11.55 11.80
C LEU A 632 -14.84 10.21 11.04
N PHE A 633 -14.14 9.22 11.61
CA PHE A 633 -14.11 7.85 11.04
C PHE A 633 -15.49 7.21 11.00
N LYS A 634 -16.45 7.69 11.81
CA LYS A 634 -17.88 7.35 11.69
C LYS A 634 -18.69 8.59 11.27
N PRO A 635 -18.80 8.89 9.96
CA PRO A 635 -19.41 10.12 9.47
C PRO A 635 -20.86 10.32 9.91
N ALA A 636 -21.68 9.26 9.89
CA ALA A 636 -23.09 9.35 10.31
C ALA A 636 -23.22 9.81 11.77
N ALA A 637 -22.47 9.20 12.68
CA ALA A 637 -22.43 9.56 14.09
C ALA A 637 -21.83 10.97 14.29
N PHE A 638 -20.80 11.32 13.52
CA PHE A 638 -20.16 12.64 13.58
C PHE A 638 -21.12 13.77 13.18
N TYR A 639 -21.84 13.62 12.07
CA TYR A 639 -22.78 14.66 11.62
C TYR A 639 -23.96 14.80 12.59
N LYS A 640 -24.59 13.69 13.00
CA LYS A 640 -25.72 13.70 13.93
C LYS A 640 -25.34 14.06 15.37
N GLY A 641 -24.11 13.79 15.79
CA GLY A 641 -23.64 13.98 17.16
C GLY A 641 -22.83 15.25 17.40
N ILE A 642 -22.28 15.87 16.35
CA ILE A 642 -21.42 17.06 16.46
C ILE A 642 -21.93 18.19 15.59
N ILE A 643 -21.92 18.03 14.25
CA ILE A 643 -22.15 19.16 13.34
C ILE A 643 -23.60 19.65 13.35
N ILE A 644 -24.58 18.75 13.23
CA ILE A 644 -26.00 19.11 13.20
C ILE A 644 -26.42 19.72 14.54
N PRO A 645 -26.13 19.11 15.71
CA PRO A 645 -26.43 19.73 17.01
C PRO A 645 -25.77 21.09 17.19
N LEU A 646 -24.54 21.27 16.67
CA LEU A 646 -23.85 22.56 16.73
C LEU A 646 -24.57 23.63 15.89
N CYS A 647 -25.06 23.28 14.70
CA CYS A 647 -25.86 24.17 13.87
C CYS A 647 -27.26 24.46 14.47
N GLU A 648 -27.92 23.44 15.06
CA GLU A 648 -29.25 23.55 15.66
C GLU A 648 -29.25 24.35 16.97
N SER A 649 -28.17 24.27 17.76
CA SER A 649 -28.06 24.94 19.05
C SER A 649 -28.17 26.47 18.98
N GLY A 650 -27.99 27.07 17.79
CA GLY A 650 -28.11 28.51 17.55
C GLY A 650 -27.03 29.38 18.22
N ASN A 651 -26.23 28.81 19.13
CA ASN A 651 -25.15 29.47 19.87
C ASN A 651 -23.75 29.11 19.34
N CYS A 652 -23.65 28.53 18.16
CA CYS A 652 -22.37 28.26 17.50
C CYS A 652 -21.66 29.57 17.16
N THR A 653 -20.39 29.67 17.54
CA THR A 653 -19.55 30.82 17.24
C THR A 653 -18.81 30.65 15.91
N LEU A 654 -18.40 31.76 15.28
CA LEU A 654 -17.59 31.71 14.05
C LEU A 654 -16.27 30.95 14.26
N ARG A 655 -15.68 31.05 15.46
CA ARG A 655 -14.42 30.37 15.78
C ARG A 655 -14.59 28.86 15.89
N GLU A 656 -15.64 28.39 16.56
CA GLU A 656 -16.01 26.98 16.55
C GLU A 656 -16.17 26.49 15.11
N ALA A 657 -16.99 27.17 14.30
CA ALA A 657 -17.25 26.78 12.92
C ALA A 657 -15.99 26.68 12.05
N ILE A 658 -15.02 27.59 12.21
CA ILE A 658 -13.75 27.52 11.49
C ILE A 658 -12.92 26.30 11.94
N ILE A 659 -12.88 26.00 13.24
CA ILE A 659 -12.11 24.86 13.77
C ILE A 659 -12.73 23.54 13.31
N PHE A 660 -14.05 23.34 13.53
CA PHE A 660 -14.77 22.15 13.09
C PHE A 660 -14.76 22.02 11.55
N GLY A 661 -14.94 23.13 10.83
CA GLY A 661 -14.84 23.19 9.37
C GLY A 661 -13.45 22.83 8.86
N SER A 662 -12.37 23.17 9.58
CA SER A 662 -11.02 22.79 9.20
C SER A 662 -10.80 21.26 9.24
N VAL A 663 -11.46 20.56 10.17
CA VAL A 663 -11.40 19.09 10.24
C VAL A 663 -12.15 18.47 9.07
N LEU A 664 -13.37 18.96 8.78
CA LEU A 664 -14.14 18.53 7.61
C LEU A 664 -13.36 18.75 6.31
N SER A 665 -12.68 19.88 6.14
CA SER A 665 -11.86 20.20 4.96
C SER A 665 -10.67 19.24 4.79
N LYS A 666 -9.99 18.88 5.88
CA LYS A 666 -8.79 18.00 5.84
C LYS A 666 -9.09 16.52 5.72
N CYS A 667 -10.24 16.05 6.18
CA CYS A 667 -10.59 14.64 6.19
C CYS A 667 -11.40 14.24 4.96
N THR A 668 -11.22 13.02 4.47
CA THR A 668 -12.03 12.43 3.40
C THR A 668 -13.35 11.91 3.97
N ILE A 669 -14.46 12.22 3.32
CA ILE A 669 -15.81 11.87 3.79
C ILE A 669 -16.55 11.19 2.64
N PRO A 670 -17.25 10.06 2.87
CA PRO A 670 -18.05 9.44 1.82
C PRO A 670 -19.14 10.37 1.28
N ILE A 671 -19.38 10.33 -0.03
CA ILE A 671 -20.28 11.25 -0.74
C ILE A 671 -21.67 11.25 -0.13
N LEU A 672 -22.27 10.07 0.09
CA LEU A 672 -23.64 9.95 0.62
C LEU A 672 -23.82 10.65 1.97
N HIS A 673 -22.84 10.52 2.87
CA HIS A 673 -22.88 11.17 4.19
C HIS A 673 -22.70 12.69 4.07
N SER A 674 -21.80 13.14 3.20
CA SER A 674 -21.59 14.57 2.92
C SER A 674 -22.82 15.21 2.27
N SER A 675 -23.47 14.51 1.34
CA SER A 675 -24.69 14.91 0.66
C SER A 675 -25.87 15.03 1.61
N ALA A 676 -26.08 14.03 2.47
CA ALA A 676 -27.13 14.06 3.49
C ALA A 676 -26.90 15.20 4.50
N ALA A 677 -25.66 15.40 4.97
CA ALA A 677 -25.33 16.49 5.88
C ALA A 677 -25.53 17.87 5.22
N LEU A 678 -25.14 18.04 3.97
CA LEU A 678 -25.33 19.29 3.23
C LEU A 678 -26.81 19.64 3.07
N LEU A 679 -27.66 18.67 2.73
CA LEU A 679 -29.10 18.85 2.63
C LEU A 679 -29.74 19.18 3.99
N MET A 680 -29.33 18.50 5.06
CA MET A 680 -29.83 18.81 6.40
C MET A 680 -29.47 20.24 6.82
N ILE A 681 -28.20 20.65 6.64
CA ILE A 681 -27.75 22.00 6.99
C ILE A 681 -28.47 23.07 6.13
N SER A 682 -28.77 22.78 4.86
CA SER A 682 -29.49 23.73 3.98
C SER A 682 -30.96 23.93 4.40
N GLN A 683 -31.56 22.94 5.05
CA GLN A 683 -32.92 23.01 5.58
C GLN A 683 -33.01 23.75 6.93
N LEU A 684 -31.92 23.77 7.72
CA LEU A 684 -31.87 24.45 9.01
C LEU A 684 -31.98 25.98 8.90
N PRO A 685 -32.42 26.67 9.98
CA PRO A 685 -32.39 28.12 10.07
C PRO A 685 -30.99 28.69 9.83
N TYR A 686 -30.95 29.84 9.15
CA TYR A 686 -29.69 30.47 8.79
C TYR A 686 -28.92 30.96 10.02
N THR A 687 -27.65 30.55 10.10
CA THR A 687 -26.65 31.17 10.98
C THR A 687 -25.37 31.41 10.17
N GLY A 688 -24.59 32.43 10.52
CA GLY A 688 -23.28 32.68 9.88
C GLY A 688 -22.34 31.46 9.88
N PRO A 689 -22.22 30.71 11.00
CA PRO A 689 -21.55 29.41 11.06
C PRO A 689 -22.02 28.36 10.06
N SER A 690 -23.34 28.24 9.83
CA SER A 690 -23.90 27.25 8.89
C SER A 690 -23.35 27.43 7.47
N SER A 691 -23.14 28.68 7.01
CA SER A 691 -22.50 28.95 5.71
C SER A 691 -21.07 28.47 5.62
N ILE A 692 -20.31 28.47 6.72
CA ILE A 692 -18.93 27.96 6.72
C ILE A 692 -18.95 26.45 6.51
N PHE A 693 -19.84 25.73 7.19
CA PHE A 693 -19.98 24.28 7.02
C PHE A 693 -20.47 23.92 5.62
N MET A 694 -21.50 24.60 5.10
CA MET A 694 -21.97 24.39 3.72
C MET A 694 -20.85 24.65 2.71
N ARG A 695 -20.12 25.76 2.83
CA ARG A 695 -19.01 26.07 1.94
C ARG A 695 -17.93 24.99 1.97
N VAL A 696 -17.52 24.54 3.15
CA VAL A 696 -16.49 23.48 3.30
C VAL A 696 -16.95 22.16 2.66
N LEU A 697 -18.23 21.79 2.78
CA LEU A 697 -18.76 20.58 2.15
C LEU A 697 -18.84 20.72 0.63
N ILE A 698 -19.17 21.91 0.12
CA ILE A 698 -19.20 22.21 -1.32
C ILE A 698 -17.78 22.24 -1.90
N GLU A 699 -16.79 22.79 -1.18
CA GLU A 699 -15.37 22.80 -1.56
C GLU A 699 -14.77 21.39 -1.75
N LYS A 700 -15.44 20.34 -1.25
CA LYS A 700 -15.08 18.94 -1.52
C LYS A 700 -15.30 18.51 -2.96
N LYS A 701 -16.08 19.25 -3.75
CA LYS A 701 -16.32 19.00 -5.19
C LYS A 701 -16.84 17.58 -5.46
N TYR A 702 -17.70 17.06 -4.59
CA TYR A 702 -18.36 15.77 -4.83
C TYR A 702 -19.43 15.92 -5.91
N ALA A 703 -19.70 14.83 -6.64
CA ALA A 703 -20.88 14.73 -7.49
C ALA A 703 -22.12 14.61 -6.58
N LEU A 704 -22.89 15.70 -6.45
CA LEU A 704 -24.06 15.74 -5.58
C LEU A 704 -25.29 15.17 -6.28
N PRO A 705 -26.15 14.40 -5.58
CA PRO A 705 -27.47 14.07 -6.08
C PRO A 705 -28.31 15.33 -6.32
N TYR A 706 -29.13 15.35 -7.39
CA TYR A 706 -29.97 16.51 -7.72
C TYR A 706 -30.84 17.03 -6.57
N PRO A 707 -31.49 16.17 -5.74
CA PRO A 707 -32.26 16.68 -4.58
C PRO A 707 -31.44 17.52 -3.60
N VAL A 708 -30.13 17.28 -3.51
CA VAL A 708 -29.22 18.07 -2.66
C VAL A 708 -28.90 19.40 -3.32
N ILE A 709 -28.69 19.42 -4.63
CA ILE A 709 -28.48 20.67 -5.39
C ILE A 709 -29.73 21.54 -5.26
N ASP A 710 -30.91 20.96 -5.47
CA ASP A 710 -32.19 21.64 -5.32
C ASP A 710 -32.37 22.19 -3.90
N GLY A 711 -32.07 21.39 -2.87
CA GLY A 711 -32.13 21.83 -1.47
C GLY A 711 -31.14 22.94 -1.11
N VAL A 712 -29.99 23.03 -1.79
CA VAL A 712 -29.03 24.14 -1.63
C VAL A 712 -29.49 25.38 -2.39
N VAL A 713 -30.06 25.23 -3.58
CA VAL A 713 -30.68 26.35 -4.32
C VAL A 713 -31.84 26.94 -3.51
N GLU A 714 -32.72 26.09 -2.99
CA GLU A 714 -33.83 26.50 -2.14
C GLU A 714 -33.34 27.26 -0.91
N HIS A 715 -32.26 26.80 -0.28
CA HIS A 715 -31.64 27.52 0.84
C HIS A 715 -31.26 28.96 0.48
N PHE A 716 -30.65 29.21 -0.68
CA PHE A 716 -30.32 30.57 -1.12
C PHE A 716 -31.58 31.38 -1.48
N LEU A 717 -32.59 30.77 -2.10
CA LEU A 717 -33.82 31.44 -2.50
C LEU A 717 -34.70 31.87 -1.30
N LYS A 718 -34.55 31.25 -0.12
CA LYS A 718 -35.22 31.69 1.12
C LYS A 718 -34.94 33.16 1.47
N PHE A 719 -33.81 33.71 1.05
CA PHE A 719 -33.41 35.09 1.35
C PHE A 719 -33.93 36.12 0.33
N LYS A 720 -34.70 35.70 -0.68
CA LYS A 720 -35.21 36.61 -1.72
C LYS A 720 -36.00 37.80 -1.17
N ASN A 721 -36.73 37.59 -0.08
CA ASN A 721 -37.55 38.60 0.59
C ASN A 721 -36.98 38.99 1.98
N ASP A 722 -35.72 38.68 2.26
CA ASP A 722 -35.07 39.04 3.53
C ASP A 722 -34.42 40.42 3.38
N ASP A 723 -34.83 41.40 4.18
CA ASP A 723 -34.30 42.77 4.12
C ASP A 723 -32.97 42.95 4.89
N ARG A 724 -32.48 41.91 5.55
CA ARG A 724 -31.23 41.97 6.33
C ARG A 724 -30.00 41.94 5.42
N GLN A 725 -28.97 42.69 5.80
CA GLN A 725 -27.67 42.62 5.12
C GLN A 725 -26.98 41.28 5.40
N LEU A 726 -26.77 40.48 4.35
CA LEU A 726 -26.16 39.16 4.47
C LEU A 726 -24.63 39.25 4.67
N PRO A 727 -24.04 38.40 5.53
CA PRO A 727 -22.59 38.38 5.75
C PRO A 727 -21.78 37.97 4.51
N LEU A 728 -20.50 38.37 4.46
CA LEU A 728 -19.55 37.96 3.41
C LEU A 728 -19.47 36.43 3.27
N GLN A 729 -19.57 35.69 4.37
CA GLN A 729 -19.53 34.22 4.38
C GLN A 729 -20.67 33.61 3.57
N TRP A 730 -21.84 34.25 3.54
CA TRP A 730 -22.97 33.82 2.72
C TRP A 730 -22.64 33.99 1.23
N HIS A 731 -22.16 35.17 0.83
CA HIS A 731 -21.76 35.44 -0.56
C HIS A 731 -20.62 34.52 -1.03
N GLN A 732 -19.65 34.23 -0.15
CA GLN A 732 -18.56 33.28 -0.45
C GLN A 732 -19.10 31.86 -0.64
N CYS A 733 -20.00 31.39 0.22
CA CYS A 733 -20.63 30.08 0.06
C CYS A 733 -21.40 29.98 -1.26
N PHE A 734 -22.13 31.05 -1.63
CA PHE A 734 -22.87 31.11 -2.89
C PHE A 734 -21.94 31.09 -4.11
N LEU A 735 -20.84 31.87 -4.08
CA LEU A 735 -19.84 31.83 -5.14
C LEU A 735 -19.24 30.43 -5.32
N THR A 736 -18.84 29.77 -4.24
CA THR A 736 -18.27 28.42 -4.30
C THR A 736 -19.27 27.42 -4.88
N PHE A 737 -20.55 27.51 -4.50
CA PHE A 737 -21.62 26.68 -5.05
C PHE A 737 -21.73 26.84 -6.57
N VAL A 738 -21.83 28.07 -7.06
CA VAL A 738 -21.96 28.35 -8.49
C VAL A 738 -20.71 27.93 -9.26
N GLN A 739 -19.51 28.20 -8.76
CA GLN A 739 -18.26 27.81 -9.43
C GLN A 739 -18.17 26.31 -9.70
N ILE A 740 -18.71 25.48 -8.80
CA ILE A 740 -18.62 24.03 -8.87
C ILE A 740 -19.82 23.42 -9.60
N TYR A 741 -21.04 23.87 -9.30
CA TYR A 741 -22.29 23.23 -9.73
C TYR A 741 -23.09 24.01 -10.78
N LYS A 742 -22.54 25.07 -11.39
CA LYS A 742 -23.23 25.88 -12.42
C LYS A 742 -23.84 25.09 -13.58
N ASN A 743 -23.22 23.98 -14.00
CA ASN A 743 -23.70 23.18 -15.13
C ASN A 743 -24.82 22.20 -14.74
N ASP A 744 -25.00 21.97 -13.44
CA ASP A 744 -26.01 21.04 -12.91
C ASP A 744 -27.33 21.74 -12.58
N LEU A 745 -27.41 23.08 -12.76
CA LEU A 745 -28.60 23.89 -12.52
C LEU A 745 -29.56 23.88 -13.71
N CYS A 746 -30.87 23.94 -13.43
CA CYS A 746 -31.87 24.19 -14.48
C CYS A 746 -31.97 25.70 -14.81
N VAL A 747 -32.55 26.01 -15.98
CA VAL A 747 -32.68 27.39 -16.48
C VAL A 747 -33.51 28.27 -15.53
N GLU A 748 -34.55 27.71 -14.91
CA GLU A 748 -35.41 28.42 -13.97
C GLU A 748 -34.68 28.77 -12.66
N GLN A 749 -33.96 27.80 -12.09
CA GLN A 749 -33.12 28.01 -10.90
C GLN A 749 -32.05 29.07 -11.18
N GLN A 750 -31.38 29.01 -12.34
CA GLN A 750 -30.40 30.00 -12.75
C GLN A 750 -30.99 31.42 -12.82
N ARG A 751 -32.20 31.56 -13.37
CA ARG A 751 -32.91 32.85 -13.45
C ARG A 751 -33.26 33.40 -12.08
N GLU A 752 -33.79 32.56 -11.19
CA GLU A 752 -34.15 32.98 -9.82
C GLU A 752 -32.93 33.35 -8.98
N LEU A 753 -31.82 32.62 -9.12
CA LEU A 753 -30.54 32.96 -8.48
C LEU A 753 -29.96 34.28 -9.00
N LEU A 754 -30.12 34.60 -10.30
CA LEU A 754 -29.73 35.90 -10.85
C LEU A 754 -30.59 37.05 -10.30
N ARG A 755 -31.90 36.83 -10.09
CA ARG A 755 -32.80 37.79 -9.43
C ARG A 755 -32.42 38.00 -7.97
N LEU A 756 -32.00 36.95 -7.26
CA LEU A 756 -31.54 37.08 -5.88
C LEU A 756 -30.34 38.04 -5.75
N LEU A 757 -29.41 38.00 -6.71
CA LEU A 757 -28.23 38.89 -6.74
C LEU A 757 -28.56 40.36 -7.00
N THR A 758 -29.75 40.69 -7.52
CA THR A 758 -30.18 42.09 -7.64
C THR A 758 -30.65 42.67 -6.30
N THR A 759 -31.21 41.82 -5.44
CA THR A 759 -31.64 42.21 -4.08
C THR A 759 -30.45 42.23 -3.12
N HIS A 760 -29.64 41.16 -3.13
CA HIS A 760 -28.50 40.99 -2.22
C HIS A 760 -27.16 41.12 -2.97
N ASN A 761 -26.55 42.31 -2.89
CA ASN A 761 -25.33 42.63 -3.63
C ASN A 761 -24.11 42.87 -2.71
N HIS A 762 -22.99 42.21 -3.03
CA HIS A 762 -21.68 42.48 -2.47
C HIS A 762 -20.70 43.02 -3.56
N PRO A 763 -20.02 44.17 -3.35
CA PRO A 763 -19.26 44.89 -4.38
C PRO A 763 -18.26 44.05 -5.19
N HIS A 764 -17.56 43.12 -4.53
CA HIS A 764 -16.52 42.31 -5.17
C HIS A 764 -16.96 40.90 -5.56
N VAL A 765 -17.96 40.32 -4.87
CA VAL A 765 -18.27 38.89 -5.00
C VAL A 765 -19.45 38.68 -5.94
N THR A 766 -20.48 39.52 -5.86
CA THR A 766 -21.67 39.43 -6.71
C THR A 766 -21.35 39.50 -8.21
N PRO A 767 -20.43 40.36 -8.70
CA PRO A 767 -20.03 40.36 -10.11
C PRO A 767 -19.45 39.01 -10.58
N GLU A 768 -18.67 38.33 -9.73
CA GLU A 768 -18.10 37.02 -10.04
C GLU A 768 -19.17 35.92 -10.08
N ILE A 769 -20.11 35.92 -9.14
CA ILE A 769 -21.24 34.97 -9.14
C ILE A 769 -22.06 35.15 -10.42
N ARG A 770 -22.38 36.39 -10.79
CA ARG A 770 -23.13 36.71 -12.01
C ARG A 770 -22.41 36.24 -13.27
N ARG A 771 -21.08 36.45 -13.35
CA ARG A 771 -20.24 35.96 -14.45
C ARG A 771 -20.31 34.43 -14.55
N GLU A 772 -20.12 33.73 -13.44
CA GLU A 772 -20.11 32.26 -13.43
C GLU A 772 -21.48 31.66 -13.80
N LEU A 773 -22.58 32.26 -13.32
CA LEU A 773 -23.93 31.85 -13.72
C LEU A 773 -24.17 32.09 -15.22
N LEU A 774 -23.78 33.22 -15.79
CA LEU A 774 -23.98 33.51 -17.22
C LEU A 774 -23.15 32.62 -18.16
N CYS A 775 -21.98 32.15 -17.69
CA CYS A 775 -21.13 31.22 -18.43
C CYS A 775 -21.59 29.75 -18.33
N ALA A 776 -22.65 29.44 -17.58
CA ALA A 776 -23.13 28.07 -17.39
C ALA A 776 -23.74 27.47 -18.67
N ILE A 777 -23.43 26.21 -18.95
CA ILE A 777 -24.12 25.40 -19.96
C ILE A 777 -25.14 24.56 -19.18
N THR A 778 -26.40 25.03 -19.14
CA THR A 778 -27.46 24.38 -18.37
C THR A 778 -28.02 23.16 -19.08
N LYS A 779 -28.48 22.18 -18.28
CA LYS A 779 -28.91 20.85 -18.73
C LYS A 779 -30.05 20.85 -19.77
N ASP A 780 -30.93 21.85 -19.72
CA ASP A 780 -32.12 21.95 -20.59
C ASP A 780 -31.91 22.86 -21.82
N ARG A 781 -30.67 23.31 -22.05
CA ARG A 781 -30.39 24.33 -23.07
C ARG A 781 -30.16 23.69 -24.45
N LYS A 782 -31.10 23.89 -25.37
CA LYS A 782 -30.83 23.70 -26.81
C LYS A 782 -29.88 24.83 -27.27
N PRO A 783 -28.92 24.56 -28.16
CA PRO A 783 -27.90 25.53 -28.59
C PRO A 783 -28.42 26.81 -29.28
N SER A 784 -29.74 26.96 -29.45
CA SER A 784 -30.40 28.06 -30.17
C SER A 784 -31.13 29.08 -29.28
N ASP A 785 -31.24 28.91 -27.97
CA ASP A 785 -32.06 29.81 -27.14
C ASP A 785 -31.27 31.01 -26.56
N PRO A 786 -31.65 32.26 -26.89
CA PRO A 786 -30.98 33.46 -26.39
C PRO A 786 -31.29 33.73 -24.91
N ILE A 787 -30.30 34.26 -24.19
CA ILE A 787 -30.43 34.68 -22.79
C ILE A 787 -31.26 35.97 -22.77
N ASN A 788 -32.56 35.87 -22.57
CA ASN A 788 -33.41 37.05 -22.40
C ASN A 788 -33.40 37.48 -20.92
N ILE A 789 -32.62 38.53 -20.62
CA ILE A 789 -32.58 39.19 -19.32
C ILE A 789 -33.55 40.37 -19.38
N ASN A 790 -34.83 40.09 -19.15
CA ASN A 790 -35.84 41.10 -18.78
C ASN A 790 -36.49 40.68 -17.47
#